data_AF-A0A1H9NZS8-F1
#
_entry.id   AF-A0A1H9NZS8-F1
#
_cell.length_a   1.000
_cell.length_b   1.000
_cell.length_c   1.000
_cell.angle_alpha   90.00
_cell.angle_beta   90.00
_cell.angle_gamma   90.00
#
_symmetry.space_group_name_H-M   'P 1'
#
loop_
_entity.id
_entity.type
_entity.pdbx_description
1 polymer ?
#
loop_
_entity_poly.entity_id
_entity_poly.type
_entity_poly.pdbx_seq_one_letter_code
_entity_poly.pdbx_strand_id
1 'polypeptide(L)'
;MKELMKVFYERSKIFLFAFIATALGVITFQTEKVMASENESGYKQPVFEKVDNLKDYLQQEENNDGYRNFETQYYADPYWSRYGARTHYNKLNSAEKRLYDGLYGKCEEVLNSTKNCDITGNSYTVGLVTYDGTSISENRAKDIAVIFTIDNPQFFFLNNVFTYGNYNGNTKVITPNVYSDFANGQNRNNAKQAFKAQLDNWYSIANSYPTKLQKLRKLEVLIDESVTYVNTQKDQSAYSAVVEKRSVCSGYSKAYEMLSNAMGIEAACLTSETHQWVTINLREVWYDVDVTWEDDDVNDGVSNSIKYFLRPPFGDREHIVQSLWNGLEPRRTAPTPLWMRIFNSMFYYNRYSDVASVIGNNEAKLFDHFMQFGMNEQRIGESSFNCKIYMQNYPDLRNAFGNNYPLYYEHFLFYGVMEGRNAISLLPRNKITSYGGTNYSAVYDPDYYANNNPDLKKAFGNNDELLIKHFVEFGMREGRYSKQSFNVYSYKNEYPDLRRAFGSNLEKYYRHYIENGERENRHTSGMENKIVGAMTVLDGRNYAVLYDANEYVNKYGDLKKAFGYDEEALLRHFVDYGMKEGRQAKTSFNLEIYKSNYADLRKAFGNNNKEYYIHYINYGVNEKRNAQSKI
;
A
#
# COMPACT_ATOMS: atom_id res chain seq x y z
N MET A 1 -25.52 41.87 -17.69
CA MET A 1 -25.11 41.58 -19.07
C MET A 1 -23.79 42.28 -19.24
N LYS A 2 -22.78 41.53 -19.66
CA LYS A 2 -21.61 42.06 -20.34
C LYS A 2 -20.93 43.21 -19.60
N GLU A 3 -19.84 42.99 -18.94
CA GLU A 3 -18.65 42.39 -19.52
C GLU A 3 -17.64 42.89 -18.50
N LEU A 4 -17.05 41.97 -17.77
CA LEU A 4 -15.81 41.35 -18.20
C LEU A 4 -14.61 42.24 -17.84
N MET A 5 -13.57 41.51 -17.48
CA MET A 5 -12.18 41.96 -17.52
C MET A 5 -11.78 43.02 -16.50
N LYS A 6 -11.74 42.69 -15.20
CA LYS A 6 -10.63 43.08 -14.30
C LYS A 6 -10.82 42.67 -12.84
N VAL A 7 -11.10 41.39 -12.60
CA VAL A 7 -10.57 40.75 -11.37
C VAL A 7 -9.83 39.50 -11.85
N PHE A 8 -8.89 39.78 -12.75
CA PHE A 8 -7.87 38.85 -13.20
C PHE A 8 -6.82 38.77 -12.09
N TYR A 9 -6.47 37.54 -11.75
CA TYR A 9 -5.19 37.14 -11.20
C TYR A 9 -4.94 37.44 -9.71
N GLU A 10 -4.46 36.42 -8.99
CA GLU A 10 -4.06 36.39 -7.57
C GLU A 10 -5.17 36.01 -6.56
N ARG A 11 -5.52 34.71 -6.53
CA ARG A 11 -5.61 33.89 -5.29
C ARG A 11 -6.02 32.43 -5.55
N SER A 12 -5.27 31.74 -6.41
CA SER A 12 -5.24 30.27 -6.46
C SER A 12 -3.79 29.79 -6.56
N LYS A 13 -3.05 29.96 -5.46
CA LYS A 13 -1.85 29.17 -5.18
C LYS A 13 -2.29 27.95 -4.40
N ILE A 14 -2.31 26.79 -5.06
CA ILE A 14 -1.88 25.46 -4.61
C ILE A 14 -2.07 24.57 -5.84
N PHE A 15 -0.95 24.14 -6.41
CA PHE A 15 -0.72 23.03 -7.37
C PHE A 15 0.40 23.46 -8.33
N LEU A 16 1.61 23.49 -7.76
CA LEU A 16 2.86 23.53 -8.50
C LEU A 16 3.48 22.15 -8.34
N PHE A 17 3.46 21.34 -9.39
CA PHE A 17 4.65 20.65 -9.90
C PHE A 17 4.39 20.21 -11.34
N ALA A 18 4.93 21.02 -12.26
CA ALA A 18 5.21 20.73 -13.66
C ALA A 18 6.44 19.77 -13.74
N PHE A 19 6.71 19.00 -14.80
CA PHE A 19 7.14 19.44 -16.14
C PHE A 19 7.09 18.22 -17.11
N ILE A 20 6.39 18.31 -18.25
CA ILE A 20 6.89 18.48 -19.65
C ILE A 20 7.85 17.40 -20.17
N ALA A 21 7.40 16.69 -21.22
CA ALA A 21 8.23 16.38 -22.39
C ALA A 21 7.35 16.39 -23.66
N THR A 22 7.59 17.39 -24.50
CA THR A 22 6.98 17.64 -25.81
C THR A 22 7.51 16.72 -26.91
N ALA A 23 6.58 16.25 -27.75
CA ALA A 23 6.65 16.10 -29.20
C ALA A 23 8.03 16.04 -29.88
N LEU A 24 8.35 14.87 -30.43
CA LEU A 24 9.15 14.70 -31.64
C LEU A 24 8.43 13.68 -32.53
N GLY A 25 8.29 14.02 -33.81
CA GLY A 25 7.27 13.50 -34.71
C GLY A 25 7.34 12.00 -35.00
N VAL A 26 6.17 11.43 -35.24
CA VAL A 26 6.00 10.15 -35.92
C VAL A 26 5.02 10.40 -37.07
N ILE A 27 5.50 10.10 -38.27
CA ILE A 27 4.71 9.97 -39.49
C ILE A 27 3.62 8.93 -39.20
N THR A 28 2.36 9.36 -39.15
CA THR A 28 1.22 8.46 -39.02
C THR A 28 1.02 7.71 -40.34
N PHE A 29 1.54 6.48 -40.43
CA PHE A 29 0.98 5.49 -41.34
C PHE A 29 -0.29 4.96 -40.70
N GLN A 30 -1.42 5.37 -41.25
CA GLN A 30 -2.74 4.87 -40.90
C GLN A 30 -2.86 3.48 -41.55
N THR A 31 -2.60 2.43 -40.79
CA THR A 31 -2.98 1.06 -41.17
C THR A 31 -4.33 0.77 -40.52
N GLU A 32 -5.34 0.49 -41.33
CA GLU A 32 -6.61 -0.09 -40.87
C GLU A 32 -6.29 -1.39 -40.12
N LYS A 33 -6.60 -1.45 -38.82
CA LYS A 33 -6.35 -2.60 -37.94
C LYS A 33 -7.64 -3.37 -37.69
N VAL A 34 -7.53 -4.68 -37.75
CA VAL A 34 -8.64 -5.65 -37.62
C VAL A 34 -8.54 -6.27 -36.23
N MET A 35 -9.64 -6.31 -35.48
CA MET A 35 -9.71 -7.01 -34.20
C MET A 35 -9.27 -8.47 -34.36
N ALA A 36 -8.60 -9.05 -33.36
CA ALA A 36 -8.53 -10.51 -33.25
C ALA A 36 -9.95 -11.03 -32.96
N SER A 37 -10.70 -11.38 -34.01
CA SER A 37 -11.99 -12.07 -33.83
C SER A 37 -11.78 -13.41 -33.13
N GLU A 38 -12.83 -13.98 -32.52
CA GLU A 38 -12.83 -15.33 -31.93
C GLU A 38 -12.24 -16.43 -32.86
N ASN A 39 -12.10 -16.15 -34.17
CA ASN A 39 -11.57 -17.06 -35.19
C ASN A 39 -10.12 -16.79 -35.66
N GLU A 40 -9.37 -15.84 -35.09
CA GLU A 40 -7.98 -15.54 -35.53
C GLU A 40 -6.95 -15.62 -34.40
N SER A 41 -6.92 -16.76 -33.71
CA SER A 41 -5.85 -17.09 -32.76
C SER A 41 -4.56 -17.42 -33.54
N GLY A 42 -3.55 -16.55 -33.43
CA GLY A 42 -2.36 -16.54 -34.29
C GLY A 42 -1.21 -17.47 -33.85
N TYR A 43 -1.44 -18.38 -32.91
CA TYR A 43 -0.42 -19.35 -32.50
C TYR A 43 -0.25 -20.40 -33.59
N LYS A 44 1.00 -20.67 -33.97
CA LYS A 44 1.34 -21.64 -35.01
C LYS A 44 1.84 -22.92 -34.35
N GLN A 45 1.38 -24.06 -34.84
CA GLN A 45 1.93 -25.34 -34.37
C GLN A 45 3.42 -25.47 -34.74
N PRO A 46 4.24 -26.06 -33.85
CA PRO A 46 5.67 -26.21 -34.06
C PRO A 46 5.98 -27.11 -35.26
N VAL A 47 7.01 -26.74 -36.02
CA VAL A 47 7.49 -27.51 -37.18
C VAL A 47 8.73 -28.30 -36.77
N PHE A 48 8.76 -29.59 -37.11
CA PHE A 48 9.88 -30.47 -36.78
C PHE A 48 10.58 -30.96 -38.06
N GLU A 49 11.85 -30.59 -38.21
CA GLU A 49 12.70 -30.95 -39.35
C GLU A 49 13.64 -32.10 -38.96
N LYS A 50 13.45 -33.26 -39.58
CA LYS A 50 14.28 -34.42 -39.31
C LYS A 50 15.59 -34.34 -40.08
N VAL A 51 16.72 -34.48 -39.38
CA VAL A 51 18.06 -34.60 -39.97
C VAL A 51 18.71 -35.87 -39.42
N ASP A 52 18.88 -36.88 -40.26
CA ASP A 52 19.55 -38.13 -39.86
C ASP A 52 21.06 -38.07 -40.15
N ASN A 53 21.84 -38.90 -39.44
CA ASN A 53 23.31 -38.94 -39.49
C ASN A 53 24.00 -37.64 -39.03
N LEU A 54 23.44 -36.98 -38.01
CA LEU A 54 23.95 -35.72 -37.46
C LEU A 54 25.41 -35.79 -37.00
N LYS A 55 25.89 -36.98 -36.60
CA LYS A 55 27.31 -37.22 -36.27
C LYS A 55 28.27 -36.88 -37.43
N ASP A 56 27.80 -36.95 -38.68
CA ASP A 56 28.63 -36.71 -39.88
C ASP A 56 28.69 -35.21 -40.25
N TYR A 57 27.84 -34.37 -39.64
CA TYR A 57 27.79 -32.92 -39.88
C TYR A 57 28.64 -32.09 -38.89
N LEU A 58 29.20 -32.72 -37.86
CA LEU A 58 30.10 -32.06 -36.93
C LEU A 58 31.52 -32.04 -37.53
N GLN A 59 32.04 -30.85 -37.84
CA GLN A 59 33.49 -30.69 -37.99
C GLN A 59 34.14 -31.08 -36.65
N GLN A 60 35.19 -31.89 -36.73
CA GLN A 60 35.95 -32.35 -35.58
C GLN A 60 36.51 -31.16 -34.78
N GLU A 61 35.83 -30.77 -33.70
CA GLU A 61 36.47 -30.15 -32.55
C GLU A 61 36.08 -30.91 -31.27
N GLU A 62 37.07 -31.70 -30.85
CA GLU A 62 37.45 -32.12 -29.50
C GLU A 62 36.39 -32.56 -28.49
N ASN A 63 36.38 -33.88 -28.26
CA ASN A 63 36.56 -34.52 -26.96
C ASN A 63 36.19 -33.66 -25.74
N ASN A 64 34.96 -33.82 -25.25
CA ASN A 64 34.78 -33.92 -23.82
C ASN A 64 33.61 -34.84 -23.50
N ASP A 65 33.97 -36.08 -23.16
CA ASP A 65 33.16 -37.01 -22.42
C ASP A 65 32.82 -36.35 -21.07
N GLY A 66 31.64 -35.75 -21.01
CA GLY A 66 31.22 -34.91 -19.90
C GLY A 66 29.80 -35.22 -19.46
N TYR A 67 29.49 -36.48 -19.17
CA TYR A 67 28.40 -36.81 -18.25
C TYR A 67 28.75 -36.18 -16.89
N ARG A 68 28.40 -34.91 -16.69
CA ARG A 68 28.37 -34.30 -15.36
C ARG A 68 27.01 -34.60 -14.76
N ASN A 69 27.03 -35.30 -13.62
CA ASN A 69 25.89 -35.37 -12.72
C ASN A 69 25.57 -33.93 -12.26
N PHE A 70 24.54 -33.31 -12.82
CA PHE A 70 24.13 -31.96 -12.48
C PHE A 70 23.09 -32.00 -11.36
N GLU A 71 23.54 -32.25 -10.13
CA GLU A 71 22.78 -31.83 -8.95
C GLU A 71 23.10 -30.35 -8.67
N THR A 72 22.07 -29.51 -8.75
CA THR A 72 21.91 -28.22 -8.05
C THR A 72 23.07 -27.21 -8.10
N GLN A 73 23.06 -26.33 -9.11
CA GLN A 73 23.36 -24.87 -9.07
C GLN A 73 23.91 -24.41 -10.42
N TYR A 74 23.03 -23.97 -11.32
CA TYR A 74 23.43 -23.13 -12.45
C TYR A 74 23.50 -21.68 -12.00
N TYR A 75 24.63 -21.02 -12.27
CA TYR A 75 24.74 -19.56 -12.25
C TYR A 75 24.08 -18.99 -13.51
N ALA A 76 22.79 -19.27 -13.70
CA ALA A 76 22.02 -18.60 -14.73
C ALA A 76 22.13 -17.09 -14.50
N ASP A 77 22.36 -16.30 -15.56
CA ASP A 77 22.40 -14.83 -15.41
C ASP A 77 21.15 -14.39 -14.62
N PRO A 78 21.31 -13.85 -13.39
CA PRO A 78 20.19 -13.53 -12.51
C PRO A 78 19.20 -12.57 -13.15
N TYR A 79 19.65 -11.79 -14.14
CA TYR A 79 18.79 -10.92 -14.92
C TYR A 79 17.81 -11.71 -15.79
N TRP A 80 18.28 -12.73 -16.52
CA TRP A 80 17.45 -13.47 -17.49
C TRP A 80 16.64 -14.58 -16.83
N SER A 81 17.18 -15.21 -15.78
CA SER A 81 16.54 -16.35 -15.13
C SER A 81 15.19 -16.01 -14.48
N ARG A 82 14.95 -14.75 -14.11
CA ARG A 82 13.70 -14.29 -13.49
C ARG A 82 12.49 -14.24 -14.43
N TYR A 83 12.72 -14.31 -15.75
CA TYR A 83 11.68 -14.15 -16.75
C TYR A 83 11.04 -15.48 -17.19
N GLY A 84 11.68 -16.61 -16.91
CA GLY A 84 11.15 -17.92 -17.29
C GLY A 84 10.23 -18.52 -16.23
N ALA A 85 9.33 -19.39 -16.67
CA ALA A 85 8.53 -20.24 -15.80
C ALA A 85 9.31 -21.47 -15.34
N ARG A 86 8.94 -21.99 -14.16
CA ARG A 86 9.41 -23.29 -13.64
C ARG A 86 8.28 -24.25 -13.29
N THR A 87 7.04 -23.82 -13.50
CA THR A 87 5.81 -24.55 -13.21
C THR A 87 5.79 -25.94 -13.85
N HIS A 88 6.12 -26.01 -15.14
CA HIS A 88 6.14 -27.27 -15.90
C HIS A 88 7.42 -28.06 -15.63
N TYR A 89 8.58 -27.40 -15.64
CA TYR A 89 9.89 -28.00 -15.30
C TYR A 89 9.85 -28.81 -14.00
N ASN A 90 9.24 -28.27 -12.95
CA ASN A 90 9.21 -28.90 -11.63
C ASN A 90 8.51 -30.26 -11.62
N LYS A 91 7.61 -30.51 -12.59
CA LYS A 91 6.85 -31.76 -12.74
C LYS A 91 7.53 -32.79 -13.65
N LEU A 92 8.60 -32.41 -14.36
CA LEU A 92 9.36 -33.31 -15.22
C LEU A 92 10.14 -34.37 -14.41
N ASN A 93 10.24 -35.57 -14.97
CA ASN A 93 11.09 -36.63 -14.40
C ASN A 93 12.59 -36.35 -14.65
N SER A 94 13.47 -37.13 -14.03
CA SER A 94 14.92 -36.88 -14.09
C SER A 94 15.51 -36.94 -15.51
N ALA A 95 15.01 -37.79 -16.40
CA ALA A 95 15.49 -37.85 -17.78
C ALA A 95 15.02 -36.63 -18.57
N GLU A 96 13.76 -36.26 -18.42
CA GLU A 96 13.16 -35.09 -19.06
C GLU A 96 13.82 -33.78 -18.61
N LYS A 97 14.13 -33.65 -17.32
CA LYS A 97 14.89 -32.51 -16.78
C LYS A 97 16.26 -32.40 -17.42
N ARG A 98 16.99 -33.51 -17.61
CA ARG A 98 18.30 -33.47 -18.30
C ARG A 98 18.20 -32.94 -19.73
N LEU A 99 17.16 -33.33 -20.48
CA LEU A 99 16.93 -32.77 -21.81
C LEU A 99 16.63 -31.27 -21.72
N TYR A 100 15.71 -30.86 -20.85
CA TYR A 100 15.34 -29.46 -20.64
C TYR A 100 16.55 -28.60 -20.23
N ASP A 101 17.36 -29.07 -19.29
CA ASP A 101 18.56 -28.38 -18.80
C ASP A 101 19.62 -28.28 -19.91
N GLY A 102 19.75 -29.30 -20.76
CA GLY A 102 20.62 -29.26 -21.94
C GLY A 102 20.18 -28.20 -22.96
N LEU A 103 18.87 -28.09 -23.22
CA LEU A 103 18.29 -27.02 -24.04
C LEU A 103 18.56 -25.64 -23.44
N TYR A 104 18.38 -25.50 -22.12
CA TYR A 104 18.65 -24.26 -21.40
C TYR A 104 20.11 -23.83 -21.54
N GLY A 105 21.04 -24.75 -21.28
CA GLY A 105 22.48 -24.49 -21.37
C GLY A 105 22.91 -24.00 -22.76
N LYS A 106 22.41 -24.65 -23.83
CA LYS A 106 22.70 -24.21 -25.20
C LYS A 106 22.11 -22.86 -25.56
N CYS A 107 20.88 -22.59 -25.12
CA CYS A 107 20.28 -21.28 -25.34
C CYS A 107 21.00 -20.18 -24.54
N GLU A 108 21.48 -20.47 -23.33
CA GLU A 108 22.27 -19.55 -22.52
C GLU A 108 23.65 -19.25 -23.14
N GLU A 109 24.34 -20.28 -23.65
CA GLU A 109 25.58 -20.12 -24.42
C GLU A 109 25.37 -19.15 -25.60
N VAL A 110 24.31 -19.35 -26.37
CA VAL A 110 23.98 -18.49 -27.53
C VAL A 110 23.58 -17.07 -27.10
N LEU A 111 22.77 -16.93 -26.05
CA LEU A 111 22.32 -15.64 -25.52
C LEU A 111 23.51 -14.76 -25.09
N ASN A 112 24.54 -15.37 -24.51
CA ASN A 112 25.69 -14.68 -23.94
C ASN A 112 26.92 -14.61 -24.86
N SER A 113 26.84 -15.21 -26.04
CA SER A 113 27.94 -15.25 -27.02
C SER A 113 27.83 -14.19 -28.11
N THR A 114 28.99 -13.73 -28.60
CA THR A 114 29.12 -12.94 -29.84
C THR A 114 29.35 -13.81 -31.07
N LYS A 115 29.49 -15.13 -30.91
CA LYS A 115 29.62 -16.07 -32.02
C LYS A 115 28.31 -16.23 -32.78
N ASN A 116 28.43 -16.55 -34.07
CA ASN A 116 27.29 -16.93 -34.90
C ASN A 116 26.74 -18.29 -34.45
N CYS A 117 25.45 -18.51 -34.68
CA CYS A 117 24.80 -19.78 -34.41
C CYS A 117 25.33 -20.91 -35.32
N ASP A 118 25.23 -22.13 -34.83
CA ASP A 118 25.58 -23.33 -35.60
C ASP A 118 24.60 -23.52 -36.75
N ILE A 119 25.07 -24.18 -37.81
CA ILE A 119 24.23 -24.58 -38.94
C ILE A 119 24.07 -26.10 -38.89
N THR A 120 22.84 -26.58 -38.86
CA THR A 120 22.52 -28.01 -38.85
C THR A 120 21.50 -28.29 -39.95
N GLY A 121 21.90 -29.06 -40.97
CA GLY A 121 21.12 -29.15 -42.20
C GLY A 121 21.02 -27.77 -42.87
N ASN A 122 19.79 -27.27 -43.04
CA ASN A 122 19.52 -25.95 -43.63
C ASN A 122 19.13 -24.88 -42.59
N SER A 123 19.26 -25.20 -41.30
CA SER A 123 18.71 -24.39 -40.22
C SER A 123 19.79 -23.87 -39.27
N TYR A 124 19.64 -22.63 -38.81
CA TYR A 124 20.44 -22.08 -37.71
C TYR A 124 19.94 -22.65 -36.39
N THR A 125 20.82 -23.20 -35.56
CA THR A 125 20.46 -23.86 -34.30
C THR A 125 21.25 -23.30 -33.13
N VAL A 126 20.83 -23.61 -31.91
CA VAL A 126 21.60 -23.29 -30.70
C VAL A 126 22.74 -24.28 -30.42
N GLY A 127 23.02 -25.18 -31.36
CA GLY A 127 23.88 -26.34 -31.17
C GLY A 127 23.09 -27.60 -30.81
N LEU A 128 23.70 -28.77 -30.99
CA LEU A 128 23.00 -30.05 -30.80
C LEU A 128 22.79 -30.34 -29.31
N VAL A 129 21.56 -30.70 -28.93
CA VAL A 129 21.22 -31.21 -27.60
C VAL A 129 20.79 -32.66 -27.70
N THR A 130 21.54 -33.53 -27.01
CA THR A 130 21.33 -34.98 -27.07
C THR A 130 20.43 -35.49 -25.94
N TYR A 131 19.66 -36.53 -26.22
CA TYR A 131 18.93 -37.31 -25.21
C TYR A 131 19.02 -38.81 -25.49
N ASP A 132 18.79 -39.61 -24.46
CA ASP A 132 18.70 -41.07 -24.57
C ASP A 132 17.30 -41.49 -25.03
N GLY A 133 17.22 -42.02 -26.25
CA GLY A 133 15.98 -42.46 -26.88
C GLY A 133 15.36 -43.71 -26.25
N THR A 134 16.05 -44.40 -25.33
CA THR A 134 15.46 -45.47 -24.51
C THR A 134 14.75 -44.92 -23.27
N SER A 135 15.14 -43.73 -22.81
CA SER A 135 14.59 -43.08 -21.62
C SER A 135 13.43 -42.12 -21.95
N ILE A 136 13.47 -41.46 -23.12
CA ILE A 136 12.44 -40.50 -23.56
C ILE A 136 12.02 -40.85 -24.98
N SER A 137 10.71 -41.01 -25.21
CA SER A 137 10.19 -41.21 -26.56
C SER A 137 10.37 -39.96 -27.43
N GLU A 138 10.46 -40.13 -28.75
CA GLU A 138 10.67 -38.98 -29.64
C GLU A 138 9.54 -37.93 -29.52
N ASN A 139 8.27 -38.36 -29.44
CA ASN A 139 7.15 -37.45 -29.24
C ASN A 139 7.26 -36.69 -27.92
N ARG A 140 7.67 -37.37 -26.84
CA ARG A 140 7.84 -36.70 -25.55
C ARG A 140 9.01 -35.72 -25.56
N ALA A 141 10.10 -36.03 -26.27
CA ALA A 141 11.21 -35.10 -26.44
C ALA A 141 10.78 -33.84 -27.23
N LYS A 142 9.93 -34.01 -28.26
CA LYS A 142 9.30 -32.90 -28.99
C LYS A 142 8.42 -32.05 -28.08
N ASP A 143 7.56 -32.67 -27.27
CA ASP A 143 6.74 -31.95 -26.29
C ASP A 143 7.59 -31.13 -25.32
N ILE A 144 8.65 -31.73 -24.76
CA ILE A 144 9.57 -31.06 -23.82
C ILE A 144 10.28 -29.89 -24.49
N ALA A 145 10.70 -30.03 -25.75
CA ALA A 145 11.35 -28.95 -26.47
C ALA A 145 10.40 -27.76 -26.72
N VAL A 146 9.12 -28.03 -27.00
CA VAL A 146 8.08 -26.98 -27.14
C VAL A 146 7.78 -26.34 -25.79
N ILE A 147 7.57 -27.13 -24.73
CA ILE A 147 7.37 -26.64 -23.36
C ILE A 147 8.55 -25.74 -22.95
N PHE A 148 9.77 -26.15 -23.27
CA PHE A 148 10.98 -25.37 -23.00
C PHE A 148 10.95 -23.99 -23.65
N THR A 149 10.57 -23.86 -24.93
CA THR A 149 10.53 -22.54 -25.60
C THR A 149 9.38 -21.66 -25.11
N ILE A 150 8.31 -22.26 -24.61
CA ILE A 150 7.18 -21.56 -23.99
C ILE A 150 7.56 -21.06 -22.60
N ASP A 151 8.16 -21.92 -21.76
CA ASP A 151 8.62 -21.58 -20.40
C ASP A 151 9.80 -20.62 -20.36
N ASN A 152 10.58 -20.52 -21.45
CA ASN A 152 11.79 -19.71 -21.50
C ASN A 152 11.76 -18.64 -22.60
N PRO A 153 10.76 -17.74 -22.58
CA PRO A 153 10.58 -16.69 -23.59
C PRO A 153 11.71 -15.65 -23.62
N GLN A 154 12.58 -15.62 -22.60
CA GLN A 154 13.81 -14.82 -22.62
C GLN A 154 14.78 -15.23 -23.73
N PHE A 155 14.70 -16.46 -24.23
CA PHE A 155 15.40 -16.90 -25.44
C PHE A 155 14.65 -16.43 -26.68
N PHE A 156 14.50 -15.11 -26.79
CA PHE A 156 13.70 -14.40 -27.78
C PHE A 156 14.12 -14.67 -29.23
N PHE A 157 15.31 -15.25 -29.43
CA PHE A 157 15.88 -15.52 -30.74
C PHE A 157 15.42 -16.85 -31.36
N LEU A 158 14.77 -17.71 -30.56
CA LEU A 158 14.26 -18.99 -31.03
C LEU A 158 13.04 -18.78 -31.93
N ASN A 159 12.95 -19.56 -33.00
CA ASN A 159 11.78 -19.63 -33.87
C ASN A 159 10.93 -20.87 -33.54
N ASN A 160 9.82 -21.06 -34.27
CA ASN A 160 8.89 -22.17 -34.03
C ASN A 160 9.25 -23.48 -34.78
N VAL A 161 10.53 -23.64 -35.16
CA VAL A 161 11.04 -24.81 -35.88
C VAL A 161 12.09 -25.50 -35.02
N PHE A 162 12.10 -26.83 -35.06
CA PHE A 162 13.02 -27.67 -34.30
C PHE A 162 13.71 -28.67 -35.23
N THR A 163 15.02 -28.77 -35.13
CA THR A 163 15.79 -29.83 -35.79
C THR A 163 15.93 -31.02 -34.84
N TYR A 164 15.61 -32.23 -35.33
CA TYR A 164 15.70 -33.46 -34.54
C TYR A 164 16.20 -34.63 -35.38
N GLY A 165 16.70 -35.69 -34.75
CA GLY A 165 17.11 -36.90 -35.47
C GLY A 165 18.01 -37.82 -34.68
N ASN A 166 18.61 -38.79 -35.37
CA ASN A 166 19.52 -39.75 -34.76
C ASN A 166 20.96 -39.19 -34.68
N TYR A 167 21.61 -39.33 -33.53
CA TYR A 167 23.02 -38.98 -33.34
C TYR A 167 23.91 -40.21 -33.55
N ASN A 168 23.86 -41.15 -32.61
CA ASN A 168 24.61 -42.40 -32.64
C ASN A 168 23.98 -43.42 -31.67
N GLY A 169 23.77 -44.66 -32.11
CA GLY A 169 23.13 -45.70 -31.30
C GLY A 169 21.76 -45.26 -30.77
N ASN A 170 21.56 -45.33 -29.45
CA ASN A 170 20.34 -44.88 -28.78
C ASN A 170 20.30 -43.37 -28.51
N THR A 171 21.40 -42.65 -28.75
CA THR A 171 21.46 -41.20 -28.56
C THR A 171 20.78 -40.49 -29.73
N LYS A 172 19.81 -39.65 -29.41
CA LYS A 172 19.05 -38.81 -30.34
C LYS A 172 19.33 -37.33 -30.09
N VAL A 173 18.99 -36.48 -31.04
CA VAL A 173 19.11 -35.02 -30.95
C VAL A 173 17.73 -34.37 -31.06
N ILE A 174 17.52 -33.31 -30.30
CA ILE A 174 16.49 -32.31 -30.58
C ILE A 174 17.00 -30.93 -30.17
N THR A 175 16.89 -29.93 -31.05
CA THR A 175 17.28 -28.55 -30.76
C THR A 175 16.30 -27.57 -31.39
N PRO A 176 15.96 -26.45 -30.71
CA PRO A 176 15.23 -25.36 -31.32
C PRO A 176 16.11 -24.62 -32.33
N ASN A 177 15.47 -24.05 -33.34
CA ASN A 177 16.11 -23.28 -34.38
C ASN A 177 16.03 -21.78 -34.06
N VAL A 178 16.89 -21.00 -34.71
CA VAL A 178 17.09 -19.57 -34.49
C VAL A 178 16.59 -18.80 -35.71
N TYR A 179 15.89 -17.68 -35.51
CA TYR A 179 15.56 -16.79 -36.64
C TYR A 179 16.85 -16.30 -37.31
N SER A 180 16.87 -16.23 -38.64
CA SER A 180 18.03 -15.79 -39.44
C SER A 180 18.62 -14.47 -38.94
N ASP A 181 17.77 -13.53 -38.54
CA ASP A 181 18.15 -12.20 -38.06
C ASP A 181 19.02 -12.25 -36.79
N PHE A 182 18.86 -13.31 -35.99
CA PHE A 182 19.58 -13.53 -34.74
C PHE A 182 20.67 -14.61 -34.85
N ALA A 183 20.85 -15.20 -36.03
CA ALA A 183 21.93 -16.16 -36.27
C ALA A 183 23.30 -15.50 -36.15
N ASN A 184 23.43 -14.24 -36.59
CA ASN A 184 24.63 -13.44 -36.38
C ASN A 184 24.75 -12.99 -34.92
N GLY A 185 25.89 -13.27 -34.28
CA GLY A 185 26.07 -12.99 -32.85
C GLY A 185 26.09 -11.50 -32.48
N GLN A 186 26.53 -10.63 -33.39
CA GLN A 186 26.48 -9.18 -33.14
C GLN A 186 25.03 -8.66 -33.23
N ASN A 187 24.29 -9.06 -34.26
CA ASN A 187 22.88 -8.68 -34.43
C ASN A 187 22.04 -9.16 -33.24
N ARG A 188 22.25 -10.40 -32.79
CA ARG A 188 21.59 -10.96 -31.61
C ARG A 188 21.92 -10.17 -30.34
N ASN A 189 23.16 -9.74 -30.14
CA ASN A 189 23.52 -8.91 -28.98
C ASN A 189 22.88 -7.51 -29.02
N ASN A 190 22.79 -6.89 -30.21
CA ASN A 190 22.06 -5.62 -30.37
C ASN A 190 20.57 -5.79 -30.05
N ALA A 191 19.94 -6.86 -30.58
CA ALA A 191 18.55 -7.21 -30.29
C ALA A 191 18.34 -7.49 -28.80
N LYS A 192 19.26 -8.20 -28.14
CA LYS A 192 19.25 -8.47 -26.70
C LYS A 192 19.23 -7.17 -25.89
N GLN A 193 20.03 -6.17 -26.26
CA GLN A 193 20.05 -4.87 -25.58
C GLN A 193 18.72 -4.12 -25.74
N ALA A 194 18.15 -4.08 -26.95
CA ALA A 194 16.85 -3.45 -27.19
C ALA A 194 15.72 -4.15 -26.41
N PHE A 195 15.71 -5.49 -26.44
CA PHE A 195 14.77 -6.32 -25.70
C PHE A 195 14.88 -6.08 -24.19
N LYS A 196 16.11 -6.09 -23.65
CA LYS A 196 16.41 -5.78 -22.25
C LYS A 196 15.89 -4.41 -21.84
N ALA A 197 16.21 -3.37 -22.62
CA ALA A 197 15.82 -1.99 -22.32
C ALA A 197 14.30 -1.83 -22.22
N GLN A 198 13.56 -2.48 -23.12
CA GLN A 198 12.11 -2.39 -23.11
C GLN A 198 11.45 -3.23 -22.00
N LEU A 199 12.00 -4.42 -21.69
CA LEU A 199 11.56 -5.20 -20.53
C LEU A 199 11.77 -4.42 -19.23
N ASP A 200 12.93 -3.78 -19.05
CA ASP A 200 13.22 -2.98 -17.85
C ASP A 200 12.25 -1.78 -17.73
N ASN A 201 11.91 -1.15 -18.84
CA ASN A 201 10.92 -0.06 -18.88
C ASN A 201 9.54 -0.54 -18.43
N TRP A 202 8.98 -1.57 -19.07
CA TRP A 202 7.67 -2.10 -18.72
C TRP A 202 7.64 -2.66 -17.29
N TYR A 203 8.70 -3.37 -16.86
CA TYR A 203 8.85 -3.85 -15.49
C TYR A 203 8.79 -2.70 -14.48
N SER A 204 9.54 -1.62 -14.70
CA SER A 204 9.57 -0.49 -13.77
C SER A 204 8.20 0.18 -13.61
N ILE A 205 7.42 0.28 -14.69
CA ILE A 205 6.09 0.89 -14.63
C ILE A 205 5.12 -0.02 -13.87
N ALA A 206 5.00 -1.29 -14.27
CA ALA A 206 4.07 -2.22 -13.65
C ALA A 206 4.42 -2.51 -12.19
N ASN A 207 5.70 -2.72 -11.87
CA ASN A 207 6.16 -3.09 -10.53
C ASN A 207 6.14 -1.93 -9.52
N SER A 208 5.83 -0.70 -9.96
CA SER A 208 5.65 0.45 -9.06
C SER A 208 4.40 0.36 -8.19
N TYR A 209 3.44 -0.49 -8.57
CA TYR A 209 2.19 -0.67 -7.83
C TYR A 209 2.35 -1.63 -6.64
N PRO A 210 1.65 -1.40 -5.51
CA PRO A 210 1.87 -2.14 -4.28
C PRO A 210 1.31 -3.57 -4.31
N THR A 211 0.22 -3.82 -5.05
CA THR A 211 -0.46 -5.13 -5.06
C THR A 211 -0.21 -5.90 -6.35
N LYS A 212 -0.20 -7.23 -6.28
CA LYS A 212 -0.13 -8.15 -7.43
C LYS A 212 -1.24 -7.86 -8.45
N LEU A 213 -2.46 -7.60 -7.98
CA LEU A 213 -3.61 -7.31 -8.85
C LEU A 213 -3.37 -6.03 -9.68
N GLN A 214 -2.86 -4.96 -9.06
CA GLN A 214 -2.54 -3.71 -9.77
C GLN A 214 -1.37 -3.87 -10.73
N LYS A 215 -0.33 -4.62 -10.33
CA LYS A 215 0.82 -4.92 -11.19
C LYS A 215 0.40 -5.65 -12.46
N LEU A 216 -0.40 -6.70 -12.32
CA LEU A 216 -0.91 -7.51 -13.43
C LEU A 216 -1.80 -6.69 -14.36
N ARG A 217 -2.80 -5.97 -13.82
CA ARG A 217 -3.67 -5.13 -14.65
C ARG A 217 -2.88 -4.02 -15.36
N LYS A 218 -1.91 -3.39 -14.69
CA LYS A 218 -1.09 -2.37 -15.35
C LYS A 218 -0.22 -2.96 -16.45
N LEU A 219 0.32 -4.16 -16.25
CA LEU A 219 1.10 -4.86 -17.26
C LEU A 219 0.26 -5.19 -18.50
N GLU A 220 -0.97 -5.67 -18.31
CA GLU A 220 -1.93 -5.97 -19.39
C GLU A 220 -2.16 -4.70 -20.22
N VAL A 221 -2.65 -3.63 -19.59
CA VAL A 221 -2.92 -2.34 -20.25
C VAL A 221 -1.68 -1.80 -20.97
N LEU A 222 -0.49 -1.95 -20.39
CA LEU A 222 0.75 -1.50 -21.05
C LEU A 222 1.06 -2.28 -22.33
N ILE A 223 0.81 -3.59 -22.35
CA ILE A 223 1.05 -4.42 -23.54
C ILE A 223 -0.01 -4.07 -24.60
N ASP A 224 -1.28 -4.04 -24.21
CA ASP A 224 -2.40 -3.73 -25.10
C ASP A 224 -2.21 -2.36 -25.78
N GLU A 225 -1.89 -1.31 -25.02
CA GLU A 225 -1.66 0.04 -25.57
C GLU A 225 -0.40 0.13 -26.45
N SER A 226 0.55 -0.80 -26.30
CA SER A 226 1.86 -0.71 -26.95
C SER A 226 2.03 -1.63 -28.16
N VAL A 227 1.23 -2.68 -28.28
CA VAL A 227 1.41 -3.73 -29.28
C VAL A 227 0.23 -3.73 -30.24
N THR A 228 0.52 -3.97 -31.51
CA THR A 228 -0.49 -4.13 -32.55
C THR A 228 -0.70 -5.60 -32.82
N TYR A 229 -1.96 -6.07 -32.82
CA TYR A 229 -2.25 -7.44 -33.23
C TYR A 229 -2.06 -7.60 -34.74
N VAL A 230 -1.04 -8.36 -35.15
CA VAL A 230 -0.72 -8.62 -36.56
C VAL A 230 0.26 -9.78 -36.70
N ASN A 231 0.06 -10.58 -37.74
CA ASN A 231 1.01 -11.63 -38.14
C ASN A 231 2.34 -11.00 -38.62
N THR A 232 3.46 -11.49 -38.09
CA THR A 232 4.82 -11.09 -38.49
C THR A 232 5.73 -12.31 -38.59
N GLN A 233 6.94 -12.14 -39.13
CA GLN A 233 7.87 -13.26 -39.23
C GLN A 233 8.26 -13.84 -37.86
N LYS A 234 8.31 -12.99 -36.82
CA LYS A 234 8.76 -13.34 -35.46
C LYS A 234 7.63 -13.44 -34.45
N ASP A 235 6.37 -13.50 -34.91
CA ASP A 235 5.17 -13.43 -34.08
C ASP A 235 4.99 -14.58 -33.07
N GLN A 236 5.81 -15.63 -33.15
CA GLN A 236 5.88 -16.73 -32.18
C GLN A 236 6.94 -16.49 -31.07
N SER A 237 7.61 -15.33 -31.05
CA SER A 237 8.60 -14.93 -30.04
C SER A 237 8.10 -13.76 -29.20
N ALA A 238 8.56 -13.63 -27.96
CA ALA A 238 8.33 -12.42 -27.16
C ALA A 238 8.90 -11.15 -27.83
N TYR A 239 9.92 -11.30 -28.70
CA TYR A 239 10.58 -10.17 -29.36
C TYR A 239 9.63 -9.33 -30.20
N SER A 240 8.68 -9.97 -30.90
CA SER A 240 7.72 -9.29 -31.78
C SER A 240 6.80 -8.35 -30.99
N ALA A 241 6.36 -8.75 -29.79
CA ALA A 241 5.56 -7.91 -28.91
C ALA A 241 6.42 -6.86 -28.19
N VAL A 242 7.53 -7.28 -27.57
CA VAL A 242 8.34 -6.40 -26.73
C VAL A 242 9.07 -5.35 -27.56
N VAL A 243 9.73 -5.70 -28.67
CA VAL A 243 10.56 -4.76 -29.44
C VAL A 243 9.88 -4.31 -30.72
N GLU A 244 9.33 -5.23 -31.52
CA GLU A 244 8.73 -4.87 -32.82
C GLU A 244 7.34 -4.21 -32.68
N LYS A 245 6.72 -4.32 -31.49
CA LYS A 245 5.39 -3.77 -31.17
C LYS A 245 4.27 -4.28 -32.09
N ARG A 246 4.47 -5.46 -32.69
CA ARG A 246 3.61 -6.05 -33.72
C ARG A 246 3.67 -7.56 -33.57
N SER A 247 2.59 -8.19 -33.12
CA SER A 247 2.61 -9.61 -32.76
C SER A 247 1.23 -10.24 -32.80
N VAL A 248 1.19 -11.56 -32.59
CA VAL A 248 -0.03 -12.33 -32.29
C VAL A 248 0.01 -12.85 -30.85
N CYS A 249 -0.99 -13.65 -30.46
CA CYS A 249 -1.17 -14.20 -29.11
C CYS A 249 0.09 -14.80 -28.49
N SER A 250 0.93 -15.51 -29.26
CA SER A 250 2.17 -16.07 -28.72
C SER A 250 3.11 -15.02 -28.15
N GLY A 251 3.39 -13.93 -28.89
CA GLY A 251 4.29 -12.88 -28.41
C GLY A 251 3.71 -12.04 -27.27
N TYR A 252 2.39 -11.75 -27.29
CA TYR A 252 1.70 -11.06 -26.20
C TYR A 252 1.77 -11.87 -24.90
N SER A 253 1.36 -13.14 -24.96
CA SER A 253 1.32 -14.04 -23.81
C SER A 253 2.72 -14.27 -23.23
N LYS A 254 3.74 -14.46 -24.09
CA LYS A 254 5.14 -14.57 -23.63
C LYS A 254 5.64 -13.30 -22.96
N ALA A 255 5.33 -12.11 -23.49
CA ALA A 255 5.72 -10.85 -22.85
C ALA A 255 5.06 -10.68 -21.47
N TYR A 256 3.79 -11.05 -21.34
CA TYR A 256 3.05 -10.98 -20.09
C TYR A 256 3.54 -12.01 -19.06
N GLU A 257 3.83 -13.25 -19.47
CA GLU A 257 4.47 -14.27 -18.63
C GLU A 257 5.81 -13.78 -18.08
N MET A 258 6.67 -13.29 -18.97
CA MET A 258 8.00 -12.78 -18.62
C MET A 258 7.93 -11.76 -17.50
N LEU A 259 7.14 -10.72 -17.70
CA LEU A 259 7.08 -9.59 -16.77
C LEU A 259 6.35 -9.95 -15.48
N SER A 260 5.35 -10.83 -15.53
CA SER A 260 4.71 -11.39 -14.33
C SER A 260 5.71 -12.14 -13.46
N ASN A 261 6.48 -13.07 -14.05
CA ASN A 261 7.53 -13.82 -13.35
C ASN A 261 8.61 -12.91 -12.77
N ALA A 262 9.05 -11.90 -13.54
CA ALA A 262 10.03 -10.92 -13.06
C ALA A 262 9.53 -10.09 -11.87
N MET A 263 8.22 -9.85 -11.76
CA MET A 263 7.56 -9.20 -10.61
C MET A 263 7.35 -10.13 -9.41
N GLY A 264 7.81 -11.38 -9.47
CA GLY A 264 7.62 -12.39 -8.43
C GLY A 264 6.20 -12.96 -8.38
N ILE A 265 5.49 -12.89 -9.51
CA ILE A 265 4.14 -13.44 -9.66
C ILE A 265 4.25 -14.61 -10.63
N GLU A 266 4.15 -15.82 -10.10
CA GLU A 266 4.31 -17.03 -10.89
C GLU A 266 3.26 -17.10 -12.00
N ALA A 267 3.77 -17.18 -13.24
CA ALA A 267 3.01 -17.18 -14.48
C ALA A 267 3.56 -18.26 -15.41
N ALA A 268 2.69 -18.85 -16.22
CA ALA A 268 3.07 -19.79 -17.25
C ALA A 268 2.11 -19.72 -18.44
N CYS A 269 2.63 -19.74 -19.66
CA CYS A 269 1.78 -19.87 -20.85
C CYS A 269 1.23 -21.29 -21.01
N LEU A 270 0.04 -21.37 -21.61
CA LEU A 270 -0.57 -22.60 -22.12
C LEU A 270 -0.97 -22.39 -23.58
N THR A 271 -1.14 -23.50 -24.30
CA THR A 271 -1.54 -23.49 -25.71
C THR A 271 -2.74 -24.40 -25.96
N SER A 272 -3.55 -23.99 -26.93
CA SER A 272 -4.48 -24.82 -27.69
C SER A 272 -3.90 -25.10 -29.09
N GLU A 273 -4.67 -25.70 -29.99
CA GLU A 273 -4.25 -25.91 -31.38
C GLU A 273 -4.01 -24.61 -32.15
N THR A 274 -4.64 -23.52 -31.75
CA THR A 274 -4.60 -22.25 -32.49
C THR A 274 -4.26 -21.06 -31.61
N HIS A 275 -4.28 -21.21 -30.28
CA HIS A 275 -4.13 -20.08 -29.36
C HIS A 275 -3.10 -20.29 -28.26
N GLN A 276 -2.60 -19.19 -27.71
CA GLN A 276 -1.71 -19.19 -26.55
C GLN A 276 -2.12 -18.07 -25.58
N TRP A 277 -2.31 -18.40 -24.32
CA TRP A 277 -2.67 -17.47 -23.24
C TRP A 277 -1.78 -17.69 -22.02
N VAL A 278 -1.92 -16.86 -20.98
CA VAL A 278 -1.15 -16.95 -19.74
C VAL A 278 -2.05 -17.44 -18.61
N THR A 279 -1.51 -18.27 -17.72
CA THR A 279 -2.13 -18.59 -16.44
C THR A 279 -1.26 -18.08 -15.29
N ILE A 280 -1.91 -17.55 -14.24
CA ILE A 280 -1.29 -16.83 -13.12
C ILE A 280 -1.63 -17.52 -11.81
N ASN A 281 -0.61 -17.85 -11.01
CA ASN A 281 -0.79 -18.43 -9.68
C ASN A 281 -1.07 -17.35 -8.64
N LEU A 282 -2.27 -17.38 -8.08
CA LEU A 282 -2.69 -16.54 -6.96
C LEU A 282 -3.10 -17.42 -5.78
N ARG A 283 -2.10 -17.77 -4.95
CA ARG A 283 -2.25 -18.61 -3.75
C ARG A 283 -2.76 -20.02 -4.07
N GLU A 284 -2.03 -20.74 -4.91
CA GLU A 284 -2.29 -22.12 -5.34
C GLU A 284 -3.52 -22.30 -6.24
N VAL A 285 -4.24 -21.21 -6.52
CA VAL A 285 -5.30 -21.15 -7.51
C VAL A 285 -4.78 -20.46 -8.75
N TRP A 286 -4.92 -21.11 -9.90
CA TRP A 286 -4.50 -20.58 -11.18
C TRP A 286 -5.68 -19.92 -11.90
N TYR A 287 -5.43 -18.71 -12.40
CA TYR A 287 -6.37 -17.89 -13.14
C TYR A 287 -5.81 -17.59 -14.51
N ASP A 288 -6.66 -17.67 -15.53
CA ASP A 288 -6.22 -17.38 -16.88
C ASP A 288 -6.33 -15.88 -17.17
N VAL A 289 -5.38 -15.40 -17.98
CA VAL A 289 -5.30 -14.05 -18.55
C VAL A 289 -5.11 -14.21 -20.05
N ASP A 290 -5.99 -13.60 -20.82
CA ASP A 290 -5.84 -13.49 -22.27
C ASP A 290 -5.67 -12.04 -22.69
N VAL A 291 -4.41 -11.62 -22.74
CA VAL A 291 -4.03 -10.24 -23.08
C VAL A 291 -4.51 -9.87 -24.48
N THR A 292 -4.50 -10.81 -25.43
CA THR A 292 -4.92 -10.52 -26.82
C THR A 292 -6.41 -10.43 -27.04
N TRP A 293 -7.22 -11.12 -26.24
CA TRP A 293 -8.67 -11.01 -26.32
C TRP A 293 -9.21 -9.85 -25.48
N GLU A 294 -8.38 -9.30 -24.59
CA GLU A 294 -8.65 -8.07 -23.84
C GLU A 294 -8.23 -6.80 -24.63
N ASP A 295 -7.26 -6.93 -25.53
CA ASP A 295 -6.87 -5.91 -26.52
C ASP A 295 -8.00 -5.70 -27.52
N ASP A 296 -8.67 -4.55 -27.44
CA ASP A 296 -9.80 -4.24 -28.31
C ASP A 296 -9.40 -3.58 -29.63
N ASP A 297 -8.13 -3.19 -29.85
CA ASP A 297 -7.54 -2.60 -31.08
C ASP A 297 -8.34 -1.44 -31.75
N VAL A 298 -9.52 -1.05 -31.22
CA VAL A 298 -10.41 0.01 -31.72
C VAL A 298 -9.94 1.38 -31.26
N ASN A 299 -8.63 1.64 -31.19
CA ASN A 299 -8.02 2.97 -31.25
C ASN A 299 -8.76 4.10 -30.48
N ASP A 300 -9.25 3.83 -29.26
CA ASP A 300 -9.73 4.85 -28.32
C ASP A 300 -8.84 4.96 -27.07
N GLY A 301 -7.82 4.10 -26.97
CA GLY A 301 -6.76 4.17 -25.98
C GLY A 301 -7.09 3.51 -24.64
N VAL A 302 -8.11 2.65 -24.52
CA VAL A 302 -8.33 1.81 -23.32
C VAL A 302 -9.16 0.57 -23.67
N SER A 303 -8.72 -0.63 -23.25
CA SER A 303 -9.56 -1.84 -23.26
C SER A 303 -10.93 -1.56 -22.62
N ASN A 304 -12.01 -1.82 -23.34
CA ASN A 304 -13.37 -1.60 -22.85
C ASN A 304 -13.92 -2.75 -21.98
N SER A 305 -13.11 -3.79 -21.73
CA SER A 305 -13.49 -4.95 -20.93
C SER A 305 -12.42 -5.37 -19.91
N ILE A 306 -12.82 -6.28 -19.02
CA ILE A 306 -11.94 -7.05 -18.12
C ILE A 306 -12.35 -8.53 -18.15
N LYS A 307 -12.95 -8.95 -19.27
CA LYS A 307 -13.64 -10.24 -19.43
C LYS A 307 -12.66 -11.41 -19.40
N TYR A 308 -11.42 -11.20 -19.82
CA TYR A 308 -10.38 -12.19 -19.93
C TYR A 308 -9.24 -11.97 -18.92
N PHE A 309 -9.36 -10.99 -18.03
CA PHE A 309 -8.44 -10.74 -16.93
C PHE A 309 -8.74 -11.59 -15.67
N LEU A 310 -7.79 -12.44 -15.27
CA LEU A 310 -7.78 -13.24 -14.03
C LEU A 310 -9.08 -14.00 -13.76
N ARG A 311 -9.53 -14.75 -14.77
CA ARG A 311 -10.77 -15.51 -14.72
C ARG A 311 -10.55 -17.02 -14.55
N PRO A 312 -11.61 -17.76 -14.17
CA PRO A 312 -11.64 -19.22 -14.26
C PRO A 312 -11.26 -19.70 -15.66
N PRO A 313 -10.80 -20.97 -15.78
CA PRO A 313 -10.46 -21.53 -17.08
C PRO A 313 -11.63 -21.38 -18.06
N PHE A 314 -11.27 -21.03 -19.28
CA PHE A 314 -12.22 -20.79 -20.35
C PHE A 314 -12.91 -22.10 -20.76
N GLY A 315 -14.23 -22.05 -20.95
CA GLY A 315 -15.01 -23.18 -21.47
C GLY A 315 -15.11 -23.19 -23.00
N ASP A 316 -14.38 -22.29 -23.66
CA ASP A 316 -14.43 -22.03 -25.10
C ASP A 316 -13.41 -22.92 -25.84
N ARG A 317 -13.65 -23.21 -27.11
CA ARG A 317 -12.89 -24.24 -27.86
C ARG A 317 -11.42 -23.87 -28.04
N GLU A 318 -11.14 -22.58 -28.13
CA GLU A 318 -9.84 -21.97 -28.40
C GLU A 318 -8.90 -22.02 -27.19
N HIS A 319 -9.41 -22.34 -26.00
CA HIS A 319 -8.64 -22.45 -24.75
C HIS A 319 -8.68 -23.86 -24.16
N ILE A 320 -9.03 -24.85 -24.99
CA ILE A 320 -8.85 -26.26 -24.67
C ILE A 320 -7.34 -26.55 -24.72
N VAL A 321 -6.80 -26.89 -23.56
CA VAL A 321 -5.38 -27.19 -23.38
C VAL A 321 -4.98 -28.41 -24.22
N GLN A 322 -3.89 -28.29 -24.98
CA GLN A 322 -3.36 -29.39 -25.79
C GLN A 322 -2.82 -30.54 -24.94
N SER A 323 -2.80 -31.73 -25.54
CA SER A 323 -2.33 -32.97 -24.89
C SER A 323 -0.87 -32.93 -24.42
N LEU A 324 -0.02 -32.06 -24.99
CA LEU A 324 1.37 -31.89 -24.56
C LEU A 324 1.48 -31.42 -23.09
N TRP A 325 0.43 -30.79 -22.57
CA TRP A 325 0.33 -30.31 -21.20
C TRP A 325 -0.24 -31.34 -20.22
N ASN A 326 -0.63 -32.54 -20.68
CA ASN A 326 -1.23 -33.56 -19.82
C ASN A 326 -0.31 -33.89 -18.63
N GLY A 327 -0.83 -33.72 -17.41
CA GLY A 327 -0.07 -33.91 -16.17
C GLY A 327 0.89 -32.77 -15.83
N LEU A 328 1.07 -31.80 -16.72
CA LEU A 328 1.91 -30.62 -16.52
C LEU A 328 1.09 -29.35 -16.28
N GLU A 329 -0.12 -29.23 -16.85
CA GLU A 329 -0.94 -28.03 -16.71
C GLU A 329 -1.20 -27.68 -15.23
N PRO A 330 -1.24 -26.39 -14.89
CA PRO A 330 -1.60 -25.98 -13.54
C PRO A 330 -3.07 -26.25 -13.20
N ARG A 331 -3.36 -26.45 -11.91
CA ARG A 331 -4.73 -26.71 -11.45
C ARG A 331 -5.55 -25.42 -11.50
N ARG A 332 -6.38 -25.28 -12.53
CA ARG A 332 -7.29 -24.16 -12.77
C ARG A 332 -8.70 -24.50 -12.28
N THR A 333 -9.03 -24.25 -11.02
CA THR A 333 -10.33 -24.61 -10.42
C THR A 333 -11.09 -23.46 -9.78
N ALA A 334 -10.76 -22.22 -10.13
CA ALA A 334 -11.48 -21.05 -9.61
C ALA A 334 -12.93 -21.05 -10.11
N PRO A 335 -13.94 -20.71 -9.28
CA PRO A 335 -15.34 -20.66 -9.71
C PRO A 335 -15.72 -19.31 -10.33
N THR A 336 -15.03 -18.23 -9.98
CA THR A 336 -15.28 -16.86 -10.47
C THR A 336 -13.96 -16.09 -10.60
N PRO A 337 -13.92 -15.00 -11.39
CA PRO A 337 -12.78 -14.09 -11.39
C PRO A 337 -12.47 -13.59 -9.97
N LEU A 338 -11.18 -13.46 -9.65
CA LEU A 338 -10.75 -13.16 -8.29
C LEU A 338 -11.21 -11.77 -7.84
N TRP A 339 -11.07 -10.78 -8.72
CA TRP A 339 -11.34 -9.37 -8.44
C TRP A 339 -12.82 -9.08 -8.14
N MET A 340 -13.76 -9.94 -8.54
CA MET A 340 -15.20 -9.79 -8.27
C MET A 340 -15.55 -9.74 -6.78
N ARG A 341 -14.65 -10.22 -5.91
CA ARG A 341 -14.82 -10.16 -4.44
C ARG A 341 -14.70 -8.76 -3.86
N ILE A 342 -14.12 -7.83 -4.61
CA ILE A 342 -13.88 -6.46 -4.14
C ILE A 342 -14.37 -5.40 -5.12
N PHE A 343 -14.83 -5.79 -6.31
CA PHE A 343 -15.28 -4.87 -7.34
C PHE A 343 -16.44 -5.43 -8.16
N ASN A 344 -17.46 -4.60 -8.36
CA ASN A 344 -18.52 -4.78 -9.33
C ASN A 344 -18.76 -3.44 -10.03
N SER A 345 -18.66 -3.41 -11.35
CA SER A 345 -18.74 -2.20 -12.16
C SER A 345 -20.05 -1.44 -11.94
N MET A 346 -21.19 -2.13 -11.93
CA MET A 346 -22.50 -1.52 -11.72
C MET A 346 -22.69 -1.01 -10.29
N PHE A 347 -22.23 -1.75 -9.28
CA PHE A 347 -22.24 -1.29 -7.89
C PHE A 347 -21.42 -0.02 -7.73
N TYR A 348 -20.19 -0.02 -8.25
CA TYR A 348 -19.25 1.09 -8.13
C TYR A 348 -19.75 2.33 -8.87
N TYR A 349 -20.26 2.16 -10.10
CA TYR A 349 -20.90 3.22 -10.89
C TYR A 349 -22.06 3.88 -10.14
N ASN A 350 -23.00 3.09 -9.63
CA ASN A 350 -24.18 3.60 -8.93
C ASN A 350 -23.83 4.26 -7.60
N ARG A 351 -22.73 3.86 -6.97
CA ARG A 351 -22.31 4.36 -5.66
C ARG A 351 -21.53 5.67 -5.73
N TYR A 352 -20.77 5.90 -6.79
CA TYR A 352 -19.84 7.03 -6.91
C TYR A 352 -20.17 7.91 -8.11
N SER A 353 -21.09 8.86 -7.90
CA SER A 353 -21.54 9.78 -8.95
C SER A 353 -20.43 10.68 -9.51
N ASP A 354 -19.40 10.98 -8.71
CA ASP A 354 -18.21 11.69 -9.15
C ASP A 354 -17.45 10.92 -10.24
N VAL A 355 -17.27 9.61 -10.04
CA VAL A 355 -16.65 8.72 -11.02
C VAL A 355 -17.56 8.50 -12.23
N ALA A 356 -18.84 8.22 -11.99
CA ALA A 356 -19.83 7.98 -13.04
C ALA A 356 -19.97 9.16 -14.00
N SER A 357 -19.86 10.40 -13.49
CA SER A 357 -19.97 11.61 -14.31
C SER A 357 -18.82 11.81 -15.30
N VAL A 358 -17.65 11.22 -15.02
CA VAL A 358 -16.44 11.33 -15.85
C VAL A 358 -16.26 10.10 -16.74
N ILE A 359 -16.44 8.89 -16.19
CA ILE A 359 -16.12 7.63 -16.86
C ILE A 359 -17.34 7.00 -17.55
N GLY A 360 -18.55 7.33 -17.11
CA GLY A 360 -19.76 6.62 -17.50
C GLY A 360 -19.78 5.19 -16.95
N ASN A 361 -20.48 4.29 -17.64
CA ASN A 361 -20.69 2.89 -17.21
C ASN A 361 -19.68 1.91 -17.82
N ASN A 362 -18.55 2.39 -18.34
CA ASN A 362 -17.52 1.56 -18.92
C ASN A 362 -16.84 0.72 -17.83
N GLU A 363 -16.98 -0.61 -17.91
CA GLU A 363 -16.55 -1.53 -16.86
C GLU A 363 -15.04 -1.47 -16.60
N ALA A 364 -14.23 -1.55 -17.66
CA ALA A 364 -12.78 -1.54 -17.54
C ALA A 364 -12.24 -0.22 -16.99
N LYS A 365 -12.73 0.91 -17.49
CA LYS A 365 -12.34 2.24 -16.98
C LYS A 365 -12.75 2.44 -15.52
N LEU A 366 -13.91 1.90 -15.11
CA LEU A 366 -14.32 1.92 -13.69
C LEU A 366 -13.41 1.05 -12.83
N PHE A 367 -13.01 -0.13 -13.33
CA PHE A 367 -12.08 -1.02 -12.64
C PHE A 367 -10.70 -0.37 -12.52
N ASP A 368 -10.18 0.21 -13.60
CA ASP A 368 -8.89 0.90 -13.62
C ASP A 368 -8.90 2.11 -12.68
N HIS A 369 -9.98 2.89 -12.65
CA HIS A 369 -10.15 3.95 -11.66
C HIS A 369 -10.15 3.39 -10.23
N PHE A 370 -10.90 2.32 -9.97
CA PHE A 370 -10.93 1.70 -8.64
C PHE A 370 -9.53 1.23 -8.21
N MET A 371 -8.79 0.59 -9.11
CA MET A 371 -7.44 0.12 -8.88
C MET A 371 -6.44 1.26 -8.65
N GLN A 372 -6.51 2.34 -9.42
CA GLN A 372 -5.56 3.46 -9.34
C GLN A 372 -5.87 4.42 -8.18
N PHE A 373 -7.15 4.76 -8.00
CA PHE A 373 -7.60 5.79 -7.06
C PHE A 373 -8.48 5.20 -5.96
N GLY A 374 -9.48 4.40 -6.33
CA GLY A 374 -10.52 3.92 -5.40
C GLY A 374 -9.96 3.15 -4.20
N MET A 375 -8.99 2.27 -4.38
CA MET A 375 -8.34 1.54 -3.28
C MET A 375 -7.61 2.46 -2.31
N ASN A 376 -6.88 3.46 -2.82
CA ASN A 376 -6.19 4.46 -2.00
C ASN A 376 -7.18 5.40 -1.28
N GLU A 377 -8.34 5.64 -1.87
CA GLU A 377 -9.42 6.42 -1.28
C GLU A 377 -10.33 5.59 -0.35
N GLN A 378 -10.02 4.30 -0.16
CA GLN A 378 -10.80 3.36 0.64
C GLN A 378 -12.25 3.21 0.15
N ARG A 379 -12.48 3.32 -1.16
CA ARG A 379 -13.80 3.17 -1.77
C ARG A 379 -14.26 1.73 -1.71
N ILE A 380 -15.57 1.56 -1.61
CA ILE A 380 -16.25 0.26 -1.59
C ILE A 380 -16.53 -0.11 -3.04
N GLY A 381 -15.71 -0.99 -3.60
CA GLY A 381 -15.87 -1.50 -4.97
C GLY A 381 -17.01 -2.51 -5.11
N GLU A 382 -17.32 -3.24 -4.04
CA GLU A 382 -18.40 -4.22 -3.96
C GLU A 382 -18.90 -4.37 -2.53
N SER A 383 -20.17 -4.78 -2.36
CA SER A 383 -20.84 -4.94 -1.06
C SER A 383 -20.17 -5.94 -0.11
N SER A 384 -19.41 -6.90 -0.63
CA SER A 384 -18.68 -7.91 0.15
C SER A 384 -17.43 -7.40 0.86
N PHE A 385 -16.95 -6.18 0.58
CA PHE A 385 -15.72 -5.66 1.17
C PHE A 385 -15.75 -4.16 1.46
N ASN A 386 -15.52 -3.80 2.73
CA ASN A 386 -15.31 -2.41 3.14
C ASN A 386 -13.94 -2.28 3.83
N CYS A 387 -13.00 -1.64 3.13
CA CYS A 387 -11.62 -1.45 3.61
C CYS A 387 -11.56 -0.77 4.99
N LYS A 388 -12.43 0.21 5.26
CA LYS A 388 -12.47 0.90 6.57
C LYS A 388 -12.87 -0.06 7.69
N ILE A 389 -13.88 -0.88 7.46
CA ILE A 389 -14.35 -1.87 8.44
C ILE A 389 -13.28 -2.94 8.64
N TYR A 390 -12.72 -3.46 7.55
CA TYR A 390 -11.68 -4.49 7.60
C TYR A 390 -10.45 -3.99 8.37
N MET A 391 -10.00 -2.77 8.06
CA MET A 391 -8.93 -2.11 8.79
C MET A 391 -9.29 -1.93 10.26
N GLN A 392 -10.52 -1.57 10.62
CA GLN A 392 -10.96 -1.38 12.01
C GLN A 392 -11.06 -2.70 12.80
N ASN A 393 -11.48 -3.77 12.16
CA ASN A 393 -11.61 -5.09 12.79
C ASN A 393 -10.27 -5.76 13.10
N TYR A 394 -9.22 -5.47 12.32
CA TYR A 394 -7.98 -6.25 12.32
C TYR A 394 -6.73 -5.42 12.66
N PRO A 395 -6.35 -5.33 13.96
CA PRO A 395 -5.16 -4.62 14.41
C PRO A 395 -3.86 -5.15 13.81
N ASP A 396 -3.75 -6.46 13.58
CA ASP A 396 -2.62 -7.11 12.93
C ASP A 396 -2.35 -6.54 11.53
N LEU A 397 -3.42 -6.32 10.74
CA LEU A 397 -3.30 -5.71 9.41
C LEU A 397 -2.96 -4.23 9.50
N ARG A 398 -3.49 -3.50 10.49
CA ARG A 398 -3.09 -2.10 10.73
C ARG A 398 -1.61 -1.97 11.05
N ASN A 399 -1.09 -2.87 11.88
CA ASN A 399 0.31 -2.90 12.25
C ASN A 399 1.20 -3.27 11.05
N ALA A 400 0.74 -4.18 10.18
CA ALA A 400 1.48 -4.61 8.99
C ALA A 400 1.45 -3.58 7.85
N PHE A 401 0.28 -2.98 7.56
CA PHE A 401 0.06 -2.21 6.33
C PHE A 401 -0.03 -0.71 6.56
N GLY A 402 -0.33 -0.25 7.77
CA GLY A 402 -0.54 1.16 8.08
C GLY A 402 -1.57 1.80 7.15
N ASN A 403 -1.16 2.86 6.45
CA ASN A 403 -2.00 3.59 5.49
C ASN A 403 -1.87 3.10 4.04
N ASN A 404 -1.21 1.97 3.79
CA ASN A 404 -1.18 1.35 2.46
C ASN A 404 -2.49 0.58 2.22
N TYR A 405 -3.57 1.32 1.95
CA TYR A 405 -4.92 0.77 1.82
C TYR A 405 -5.07 -0.32 0.74
N PRO A 406 -4.40 -0.25 -0.43
CA PRO A 406 -4.40 -1.34 -1.41
C PRO A 406 -4.03 -2.72 -0.83
N LEU A 407 -3.09 -2.79 0.12
CA LEU A 407 -2.70 -4.07 0.75
C LEU A 407 -3.84 -4.72 1.56
N TYR A 408 -4.81 -3.95 2.06
CA TYR A 408 -5.99 -4.52 2.73
C TYR A 408 -6.94 -5.21 1.74
N TYR A 409 -7.10 -4.65 0.53
CA TYR A 409 -7.88 -5.29 -0.55
C TYR A 409 -7.18 -6.58 -1.00
N GLU A 410 -5.87 -6.53 -1.20
CA GLU A 410 -5.06 -7.70 -1.56
C GLU A 410 -5.12 -8.79 -0.48
N HIS A 411 -4.95 -8.41 0.78
CA HIS A 411 -5.06 -9.34 1.89
C HIS A 411 -6.45 -9.99 1.93
N PHE A 412 -7.52 -9.23 1.74
CA PHE A 412 -8.86 -9.80 1.72
C PHE A 412 -9.06 -10.78 0.57
N LEU A 413 -8.60 -10.43 -0.64
CA LEU A 413 -8.68 -11.27 -1.83
C LEU A 413 -7.97 -12.61 -1.64
N PHE A 414 -6.73 -12.58 -1.17
CA PHE A 414 -5.90 -13.78 -1.09
C PHE A 414 -6.07 -14.53 0.22
N TYR A 415 -6.29 -13.84 1.34
CA TYR A 415 -6.25 -14.43 2.69
C TYR A 415 -7.57 -14.30 3.45
N GLY A 416 -8.13 -13.09 3.51
CA GLY A 416 -9.24 -12.75 4.40
C GLY A 416 -10.47 -13.64 4.28
N VAL A 417 -10.89 -13.97 3.06
CA VAL A 417 -12.06 -14.84 2.85
C VAL A 417 -11.81 -16.26 3.39
N MET A 418 -10.61 -16.81 3.17
CA MET A 418 -10.26 -18.16 3.64
C MET A 418 -10.07 -18.21 5.16
N GLU A 419 -9.60 -17.11 5.75
CA GLU A 419 -9.48 -16.95 7.20
C GLU A 419 -10.84 -16.68 7.89
N GLY A 420 -11.93 -16.53 7.13
CA GLY A 420 -13.24 -16.21 7.67
C GLY A 420 -13.34 -14.79 8.24
N ARG A 421 -12.48 -13.87 7.78
CA ARG A 421 -12.46 -12.49 8.29
C ARG A 421 -13.68 -11.70 7.81
N ASN A 422 -14.35 -11.02 8.74
CA ASN A 422 -15.46 -10.12 8.49
C ASN A 422 -14.98 -8.75 8.01
N ALA A 423 -15.35 -8.39 6.78
CA ALA A 423 -15.01 -7.11 6.16
C ALA A 423 -16.20 -6.16 5.95
N ILE A 424 -17.39 -6.50 6.47
CA ILE A 424 -18.65 -5.80 6.17
C ILE A 424 -19.36 -5.24 7.41
N SER A 425 -19.06 -5.75 8.60
CA SER A 425 -19.57 -5.20 9.86
C SER A 425 -18.49 -5.13 10.93
N LEU A 426 -18.63 -4.16 11.83
CA LEU A 426 -17.72 -3.99 12.96
C LEU A 426 -17.88 -5.14 13.95
N LEU A 427 -16.75 -5.75 14.32
CA LEU A 427 -16.69 -6.74 15.39
C LEU A 427 -16.73 -6.03 16.76
N PRO A 428 -17.29 -6.68 17.80
CA PRO A 428 -17.18 -6.18 19.17
C PRO A 428 -15.71 -5.98 19.55
N ARG A 429 -15.38 -4.78 20.01
CA ARG A 429 -14.00 -4.41 20.33
C ARG A 429 -13.69 -4.66 21.81
N ASN A 430 -12.68 -5.47 22.09
CA ASN A 430 -12.14 -5.59 23.44
C ASN A 430 -11.23 -4.39 23.73
N LYS A 431 -11.69 -3.45 24.55
CA LYS A 431 -10.98 -2.20 24.85
C LYS A 431 -9.70 -2.47 25.66
N ILE A 432 -8.55 -2.05 25.16
CA ILE A 432 -7.30 -2.16 25.93
C ILE A 432 -7.16 -0.94 26.83
N THR A 433 -7.19 -1.17 28.14
CA THR A 433 -7.01 -0.12 29.18
C THR A 433 -5.78 -0.35 30.04
N SER A 434 -4.99 -1.39 29.77
CA SER A 434 -3.80 -1.74 30.56
C SER A 434 -2.52 -1.52 29.76
N TYR A 435 -1.48 -1.02 30.43
CA TYR A 435 -0.15 -0.80 29.84
C TYR A 435 0.92 -0.90 30.92
N GLY A 436 2.02 -1.59 30.64
CA GLY A 436 3.09 -1.81 31.62
C GLY A 436 2.65 -2.52 32.91
N GLY A 437 1.62 -3.38 32.84
CA GLY A 437 1.07 -4.09 34.00
C GLY A 437 0.12 -3.28 34.89
N THR A 438 -0.12 -2.00 34.58
CA THR A 438 -1.10 -1.15 35.29
C THR A 438 -2.40 -1.05 34.50
N ASN A 439 -3.54 -1.18 35.19
CA ASN A 439 -4.87 -0.94 34.60
C ASN A 439 -5.30 0.52 34.81
N TYR A 440 -5.53 1.23 33.70
CA TYR A 440 -5.93 2.64 33.69
C TYR A 440 -7.43 2.86 33.53
N SER A 441 -8.27 1.80 33.55
CA SER A 441 -9.70 1.90 33.26
C SER A 441 -10.47 2.91 34.13
N ALA A 442 -9.99 3.21 35.34
CA ALA A 442 -10.58 4.21 36.23
C ALA A 442 -10.49 5.65 35.68
N VAL A 443 -9.47 5.94 34.87
CA VAL A 443 -9.17 7.29 34.34
C VAL A 443 -9.09 7.34 32.82
N TYR A 444 -9.22 6.20 32.15
CA TYR A 444 -9.05 6.06 30.71
C TYR A 444 -10.18 5.23 30.09
N ASP A 445 -10.76 5.74 29.00
CA ASP A 445 -11.56 5.01 28.04
C ASP A 445 -11.02 5.34 26.64
N PRO A 446 -10.60 4.34 25.84
CA PRO A 446 -9.95 4.61 24.56
C PRO A 446 -10.84 5.30 23.53
N ASP A 447 -12.15 5.04 23.54
CA ASP A 447 -13.06 5.70 22.59
C ASP A 447 -13.23 7.17 22.96
N TYR A 448 -13.42 7.44 24.27
CA TYR A 448 -13.48 8.79 24.78
C TYR A 448 -12.18 9.55 24.52
N TYR A 449 -11.04 8.90 24.74
CA TYR A 449 -9.73 9.49 24.51
C TYR A 449 -9.51 9.83 23.04
N ALA A 450 -9.81 8.91 22.11
CA ALA A 450 -9.69 9.21 20.69
C ALA A 450 -10.67 10.31 20.26
N ASN A 451 -11.93 10.27 20.70
CA ASN A 451 -12.97 11.20 20.23
C ASN A 451 -12.83 12.62 20.79
N ASN A 452 -12.19 12.80 21.95
CA ASN A 452 -11.94 14.12 22.54
C ASN A 452 -10.55 14.68 22.20
N ASN A 453 -9.72 13.93 21.48
CA ASN A 453 -8.38 14.36 21.05
C ASN A 453 -8.25 14.15 19.53
N PRO A 454 -8.70 15.11 18.70
CA PRO A 454 -8.78 14.97 17.25
C PRO A 454 -7.44 14.65 16.56
N ASP A 455 -6.35 15.15 17.13
CA ASP A 455 -4.98 14.84 16.72
C ASP A 455 -4.68 13.34 16.85
N LEU A 456 -5.08 12.72 17.95
CA LEU A 456 -4.89 11.29 18.19
C LEU A 456 -5.85 10.44 17.36
N LYS A 457 -7.11 10.88 17.19
CA LYS A 457 -8.05 10.20 16.28
C LYS A 457 -7.51 10.15 14.86
N LYS A 458 -6.90 11.25 14.39
CA LYS A 458 -6.29 11.35 13.07
C LYS A 458 -5.04 10.47 12.96
N ALA A 459 -4.20 10.42 13.99
CA ALA A 459 -2.95 9.67 13.97
C ALA A 459 -3.16 8.15 14.16
N PHE A 460 -4.04 7.74 15.07
CA PHE A 460 -4.16 6.34 15.52
C PHE A 460 -5.53 5.72 15.26
N GLY A 461 -6.54 6.51 14.88
CA GLY A 461 -7.92 6.02 14.70
C GLY A 461 -8.47 5.40 15.98
N ASN A 462 -8.83 4.11 15.90
CA ASN A 462 -9.30 3.31 17.04
C ASN A 462 -8.27 2.24 17.44
N ASN A 463 -6.97 2.50 17.21
CA ASN A 463 -5.93 1.58 17.65
C ASN A 463 -5.69 1.72 19.15
N ASP A 464 -6.27 0.81 19.94
CA ASP A 464 -6.17 0.85 21.40
C ASP A 464 -4.75 0.77 21.93
N GLU A 465 -3.88 -0.04 21.32
CA GLU A 465 -2.50 -0.20 21.77
C GLU A 465 -1.73 1.12 21.67
N LEU A 466 -1.90 1.84 20.55
CA LEU A 466 -1.28 3.14 20.36
C LEU A 466 -1.92 4.22 21.23
N LEU A 467 -3.24 4.17 21.42
CA LEU A 467 -3.96 5.14 22.25
C LEU A 467 -3.58 5.01 23.73
N ILE A 468 -3.50 3.79 24.28
CA ILE A 468 -3.10 3.61 25.69
C ILE A 468 -1.63 3.97 25.89
N LYS A 469 -0.75 3.58 24.96
CA LYS A 469 0.66 3.96 24.98
C LYS A 469 0.80 5.49 25.03
N HIS A 470 0.11 6.20 24.13
CA HIS A 470 0.14 7.66 24.12
C HIS A 470 -0.42 8.27 25.42
N PHE A 471 -1.53 7.74 25.93
CA PHE A 471 -2.10 8.24 27.18
C PHE A 471 -1.10 8.15 28.35
N VAL A 472 -0.41 7.01 28.47
CA VAL A 472 0.55 6.78 29.55
C VAL A 472 1.82 7.60 29.36
N GLU A 473 2.38 7.65 28.14
CA GLU A 473 3.65 8.34 27.88
C GLU A 473 3.49 9.87 27.85
N PHE A 474 2.36 10.40 27.40
CA PHE A 474 2.15 11.84 27.15
C PHE A 474 0.84 12.36 27.74
N GLY A 475 -0.27 11.66 27.50
CA GLY A 475 -1.62 12.15 27.80
C GLY A 475 -1.86 12.58 29.25
N MET A 476 -1.34 11.83 30.22
CA MET A 476 -1.46 12.19 31.64
C MET A 476 -0.71 13.50 32.00
N ARG A 477 0.46 13.72 31.40
CA ARG A 477 1.27 14.94 31.63
C ARG A 477 0.66 16.16 30.95
N GLU A 478 0.05 15.94 29.80
CA GLU A 478 -0.68 16.97 29.04
C GLU A 478 -2.07 17.30 29.61
N GLY A 479 -2.59 16.46 30.53
CA GLY A 479 -3.93 16.63 31.09
C GLY A 479 -5.04 16.39 30.07
N ARG A 480 -4.83 15.47 29.12
CA ARG A 480 -5.77 15.19 28.03
C ARG A 480 -7.05 14.54 28.57
N TYR A 481 -8.18 14.89 27.96
CA TYR A 481 -9.49 14.32 28.31
C TYR A 481 -9.54 12.83 27.94
N SER A 482 -9.50 11.96 28.96
CA SER A 482 -9.32 10.52 28.80
C SER A 482 -10.50 9.67 29.24
N LYS A 483 -11.43 10.19 30.03
CA LYS A 483 -12.66 9.49 30.43
C LYS A 483 -13.74 10.47 30.82
N GLN A 484 -15.00 10.20 30.45
CA GLN A 484 -16.13 11.07 30.79
C GLN A 484 -16.31 11.25 32.30
N SER A 485 -16.07 10.19 33.09
CA SER A 485 -16.22 10.19 34.54
C SER A 485 -14.97 10.64 35.30
N PHE A 486 -13.92 11.11 34.62
CA PHE A 486 -12.70 11.57 35.27
C PHE A 486 -12.09 12.78 34.55
N ASN A 487 -12.00 13.90 35.25
CA ASN A 487 -11.29 15.08 34.81
C ASN A 487 -10.19 15.45 35.82
N VAL A 488 -8.93 15.38 35.38
CA VAL A 488 -7.77 15.65 36.25
C VAL A 488 -7.78 17.06 36.82
N TYR A 489 -8.31 18.05 36.10
CA TYR A 489 -8.40 19.43 36.58
C TYR A 489 -9.47 19.58 37.66
N SER A 490 -10.61 18.92 37.51
CA SER A 490 -11.62 18.86 38.57
C SER A 490 -11.07 18.20 39.83
N TYR A 491 -10.42 17.05 39.66
CA TYR A 491 -9.80 16.33 40.76
C TYR A 491 -8.72 17.17 41.47
N LYS A 492 -7.85 17.85 40.72
CA LYS A 492 -6.86 18.77 41.26
C LYS A 492 -7.52 19.93 42.02
N ASN A 493 -8.51 20.58 41.43
CA ASN A 493 -9.11 21.79 42.01
C ASN A 493 -9.98 21.51 43.25
N GLU A 494 -10.50 20.29 43.40
CA GLU A 494 -11.35 19.92 44.53
C GLU A 494 -10.55 19.56 45.79
N TYR A 495 -9.32 19.03 45.66
CA TYR A 495 -8.58 18.44 46.78
C TYR A 495 -7.32 19.22 47.19
N PRO A 496 -7.37 20.04 48.26
CA PRO A 496 -6.22 20.82 48.73
C PRO A 496 -5.03 19.99 49.20
N ASP A 497 -5.29 18.82 49.80
CA ASP A 497 -4.26 17.88 50.23
C ASP A 497 -3.40 17.43 49.05
N LEU A 498 -4.04 17.07 47.93
CA LEU A 498 -3.34 16.66 46.71
C LEU A 498 -2.61 17.83 46.07
N ARG A 499 -3.20 19.03 46.04
CA ARG A 499 -2.50 20.21 45.53
C ARG A 499 -1.24 20.55 46.28
N ARG A 500 -1.28 20.46 47.61
CA ARG A 500 -0.11 20.69 48.47
C ARG A 500 0.95 19.59 48.30
N ALA A 501 0.54 18.37 48.00
CA ALA A 501 1.46 17.25 47.80
C ALA A 501 2.07 17.19 46.38
N PHE A 502 1.29 17.50 45.35
CA PHE A 502 1.63 17.23 43.95
C PHE A 502 1.87 18.48 43.12
N GLY A 503 1.40 19.65 43.56
CA GLY A 503 1.52 20.90 42.82
C GLY A 503 0.95 20.80 41.41
N SER A 504 1.75 21.13 40.41
CA SER A 504 1.37 21.12 38.99
C SER A 504 1.54 19.76 38.29
N ASN A 505 2.06 18.74 38.96
CA ASN A 505 2.31 17.43 38.34
C ASN A 505 1.02 16.63 38.13
N LEU A 506 0.36 16.82 36.99
CA LEU A 506 -0.91 16.18 36.64
C LEU A 506 -0.85 14.64 36.67
N GLU A 507 0.28 14.05 36.29
CA GLU A 507 0.45 12.59 36.29
C GLU A 507 0.26 11.99 37.69
N LYS A 508 0.75 12.66 38.75
CA LYS A 508 0.54 12.21 40.13
C LYS A 508 -0.94 12.18 40.53
N TYR A 509 -1.77 13.08 40.00
CA TYR A 509 -3.21 13.07 40.28
C TYR A 509 -3.91 11.87 39.62
N TYR A 510 -3.55 11.55 38.37
CA TYR A 510 -4.03 10.33 37.70
C TYR A 510 -3.64 9.08 38.50
N ARG A 511 -2.35 8.96 38.88
CA ARG A 511 -1.85 7.82 39.66
C ARG A 511 -2.53 7.71 41.02
N HIS A 512 -2.66 8.82 41.74
CA HIS A 512 -3.35 8.83 43.02
C HIS A 512 -4.79 8.33 42.91
N TYR A 513 -5.53 8.75 41.88
CA TYR A 513 -6.91 8.28 41.72
C TYR A 513 -7.00 6.78 41.45
N ILE A 514 -6.15 6.25 40.56
CA ILE A 514 -6.05 4.81 40.27
C ILE A 514 -5.67 4.02 41.52
N GLU A 515 -4.71 4.52 42.29
CA GLU A 515 -4.14 3.79 43.41
C GLU A 515 -5.01 3.89 44.67
N ASN A 516 -5.68 5.03 44.91
CA ASN A 516 -6.36 5.34 46.19
C ASN A 516 -7.69 6.07 46.00
N GLY A 517 -7.73 7.11 45.17
CA GLY A 517 -8.85 8.04 45.09
C GLY A 517 -10.20 7.39 44.75
N GLU A 518 -10.21 6.35 43.92
CA GLU A 518 -11.42 5.57 43.64
C GLU A 518 -11.94 4.86 44.90
N ARG A 519 -11.07 4.22 45.69
CA ARG A 519 -11.44 3.56 46.96
C ARG A 519 -11.88 4.55 48.03
N GLU A 520 -11.34 5.76 47.99
CA GLU A 520 -11.71 6.87 48.87
C GLU A 520 -13.04 7.53 48.47
N ASN A 521 -13.67 7.11 47.36
CA ASN A 521 -14.87 7.72 46.79
C ASN A 521 -14.70 9.22 46.50
N ARG A 522 -13.50 9.63 46.07
CA ARG A 522 -13.26 11.02 45.70
C ARG A 522 -13.98 11.38 44.41
N HIS A 523 -14.58 12.57 44.37
CA HIS A 523 -15.26 13.15 43.22
C HIS A 523 -14.26 13.71 42.19
N THR A 524 -14.59 13.61 40.90
CA THR A 524 -13.60 13.73 39.82
C THR A 524 -14.03 14.64 38.66
N SER A 525 -15.16 15.34 38.77
CA SER A 525 -15.75 16.11 37.65
C SER A 525 -16.40 17.41 38.10
N GLY A 526 -16.64 18.37 37.21
CA GLY A 526 -17.47 19.55 37.54
C GLY A 526 -16.80 20.64 38.40
N MET A 527 -15.50 20.53 38.67
CA MET A 527 -14.71 21.53 39.43
C MET A 527 -13.63 22.18 38.54
N GLU A 528 -13.75 22.11 37.21
CA GLU A 528 -12.78 22.66 36.26
C GLU A 528 -12.63 24.19 36.40
N ASN A 529 -13.68 24.85 36.87
CA ASN A 529 -13.79 26.31 36.98
C ASN A 529 -13.88 26.81 38.44
N LYS A 530 -13.51 25.99 39.42
CA LYS A 530 -13.57 26.37 40.83
C LYS A 530 -12.55 25.60 41.66
N ILE A 531 -11.79 26.30 42.50
CA ILE A 531 -10.91 25.69 43.48
C ILE A 531 -11.58 25.62 44.86
N VAL A 532 -11.48 24.47 45.53
CA VAL A 532 -12.00 24.25 46.89
C VAL A 532 -10.85 24.34 47.87
N GLY A 533 -11.03 25.07 48.99
CA GLY A 533 -10.03 25.15 50.07
C GLY A 533 -8.70 25.78 49.65
N ALA A 534 -8.74 26.81 48.81
CA ALA A 534 -7.56 27.53 48.33
C ALA A 534 -6.76 28.18 49.46
N MET A 535 -5.44 28.24 49.27
CA MET A 535 -4.50 28.88 50.18
C MET A 535 -4.82 30.37 50.38
N THR A 536 -4.82 30.80 51.63
CA THR A 536 -4.99 32.21 52.04
C THR A 536 -3.84 32.72 52.90
N VAL A 537 -2.90 31.84 53.25
CA VAL A 537 -1.75 32.16 54.09
C VAL A 537 -0.49 32.13 53.23
N LEU A 538 0.28 33.22 53.25
CA LEU A 538 1.58 33.32 52.60
C LEU A 538 2.57 33.94 53.58
N ASP A 539 3.75 33.35 53.72
CA ASP A 539 4.83 33.81 54.61
C ASP A 539 4.34 34.13 56.05
N GLY A 540 3.46 33.27 56.58
CA GLY A 540 2.91 33.37 57.94
C GLY A 540 1.77 34.40 58.11
N ARG A 541 1.39 35.13 57.07
CA ARG A 541 0.30 36.11 57.11
C ARG A 541 -0.96 35.57 56.45
N ASN A 542 -2.11 35.72 57.12
CA ASN A 542 -3.42 35.33 56.61
C ASN A 542 -4.11 36.48 55.86
N TYR A 543 -4.40 36.28 54.58
CA TYR A 543 -5.02 37.24 53.67
C TYR A 543 -6.52 36.98 53.43
N ALA A 544 -7.14 36.00 54.11
CA ALA A 544 -8.52 35.55 53.84
C ALA A 544 -9.59 36.66 53.89
N VAL A 545 -9.34 37.73 54.65
CA VAL A 545 -10.24 38.90 54.76
C VAL A 545 -10.21 39.81 53.52
N LEU A 546 -9.18 39.70 52.68
CA LEU A 546 -8.98 40.49 51.46
C LEU A 546 -8.96 39.66 50.18
N TYR A 547 -8.76 38.35 50.31
CA TYR A 547 -8.46 37.47 49.20
C TYR A 547 -9.40 36.26 49.21
N ASP A 548 -10.02 36.01 48.07
CA ASP A 548 -10.65 34.75 47.71
C ASP A 548 -10.13 34.33 46.33
N ALA A 549 -9.54 33.13 46.24
CA ALA A 549 -8.91 32.69 45.00
C ALA A 549 -9.89 32.57 43.83
N ASN A 550 -11.13 32.13 44.08
CA ASN A 550 -12.14 32.00 43.05
C ASN A 550 -12.64 33.37 42.59
N GLU A 551 -12.91 34.29 43.50
CA GLU A 551 -13.30 35.65 43.14
C GLU A 551 -12.19 36.35 42.36
N TYR A 552 -10.94 36.20 42.80
CA TYR A 552 -9.80 36.85 42.18
C TYR A 552 -9.53 36.35 40.76
N VAL A 553 -9.42 35.04 40.57
CA VAL A 553 -9.15 34.47 39.24
C VAL A 553 -10.32 34.66 38.27
N ASN A 554 -11.57 34.61 38.76
CA ASN A 554 -12.74 34.78 37.89
C ASN A 554 -12.99 36.25 37.54
N LYS A 555 -12.52 37.20 38.36
CA LYS A 555 -12.61 38.64 38.06
C LYS A 555 -11.55 39.09 37.04
N TYR A 556 -10.36 38.49 37.07
CA TYR A 556 -9.21 38.93 36.28
C TYR A 556 -8.80 37.87 35.25
N GLY A 557 -9.25 38.05 34.01
CA GLY A 557 -9.00 37.09 32.92
C GLY A 557 -7.53 36.90 32.57
N ASP A 558 -6.68 37.90 32.81
CA ASP A 558 -5.22 37.79 32.67
C ASP A 558 -4.63 36.78 33.66
N LEU A 559 -5.13 36.74 34.91
CA LEU A 559 -4.70 35.77 35.92
C LEU A 559 -5.20 34.37 35.58
N LYS A 560 -6.46 34.25 35.13
CA LYS A 560 -6.98 32.95 34.68
C LYS A 560 -6.18 32.38 33.51
N LYS A 561 -5.69 33.24 32.62
CA LYS A 561 -4.82 32.85 31.50
C LYS A 561 -3.39 32.51 31.94
N ALA A 562 -2.82 33.27 32.87
CA ALA A 562 -1.43 33.11 33.30
C ALA A 562 -1.23 31.94 34.27
N PHE A 563 -2.16 31.79 35.23
CA PHE A 563 -2.00 30.88 36.37
C PHE A 563 -3.10 29.82 36.47
N GLY A 564 -4.22 30.00 35.77
CA GLY A 564 -5.40 29.17 36.00
C GLY A 564 -5.79 29.17 37.48
N TYR A 565 -6.03 27.99 38.05
CA TYR A 565 -6.35 27.80 39.47
C TYR A 565 -5.13 27.39 40.32
N ASP A 566 -3.93 27.83 39.95
CA ASP A 566 -2.74 27.67 40.80
C ASP A 566 -2.86 28.58 42.04
N GLU A 567 -3.18 27.97 43.20
CA GLU A 567 -3.47 28.71 44.43
C GLU A 567 -2.28 29.50 44.96
N GLU A 568 -1.05 29.00 44.79
CA GLU A 568 0.15 29.69 45.25
C GLU A 568 0.49 30.84 44.33
N ALA A 569 0.46 30.63 43.01
CA ALA A 569 0.73 31.70 42.06
C ALA A 569 -0.29 32.83 42.16
N LEU A 570 -1.58 32.51 42.34
CA LEU A 570 -2.64 33.51 42.52
C LEU A 570 -2.45 34.32 43.81
N LEU A 571 -2.13 33.67 44.93
CA LEU A 571 -1.91 34.36 46.20
C LEU A 571 -0.64 35.22 46.14
N ARG A 572 0.47 34.69 45.62
CA ARG A 572 1.71 35.46 45.40
C ARG A 572 1.47 36.67 44.50
N HIS A 573 0.74 36.50 43.40
CA HIS A 573 0.39 37.61 42.53
C HIS A 573 -0.38 38.70 43.28
N PHE A 574 -1.41 38.33 44.06
CA PHE A 574 -2.15 39.31 44.86
C PHE A 574 -1.24 40.06 45.83
N VAL A 575 -0.31 39.36 46.48
CA VAL A 575 0.58 39.93 47.49
C VAL A 575 1.66 40.84 46.90
N ASP A 576 2.27 40.44 45.80
CA ASP A 576 3.43 41.11 45.23
C ASP A 576 3.04 42.26 44.29
N TYR A 577 1.93 42.10 43.58
CA TYR A 577 1.46 43.00 42.52
C TYR A 577 0.04 43.50 42.76
N GLY A 578 -0.92 42.60 43.00
CA GLY A 578 -2.35 42.93 43.07
C GLY A 578 -2.69 44.03 44.07
N MET A 579 -2.12 43.99 45.28
CA MET A 579 -2.32 45.05 46.28
C MET A 579 -1.72 46.40 45.86
N LYS A 580 -0.60 46.42 45.12
CA LYS A 580 -0.01 47.67 44.61
C LYS A 580 -0.86 48.25 43.49
N GLU A 581 -1.33 47.40 42.60
CA GLU A 581 -2.20 47.75 41.46
C GLU A 581 -3.61 48.16 41.91
N GLY A 582 -4.01 47.85 43.15
CA GLY A 582 -5.35 48.12 43.67
C GLY A 582 -6.40 47.12 43.19
N ARG A 583 -5.99 45.89 42.86
CA ARG A 583 -6.92 44.82 42.46
C ARG A 583 -7.78 44.38 43.64
N GLN A 584 -9.04 44.12 43.36
CA GLN A 584 -10.01 43.61 44.33
C GLN A 584 -10.07 42.08 44.24
N ALA A 585 -9.48 41.40 45.21
CA ALA A 585 -9.47 39.94 45.29
C ALA A 585 -10.61 39.33 46.11
N LYS A 586 -11.44 40.16 46.76
CA LYS A 586 -12.64 39.75 47.48
C LYS A 586 -13.70 40.84 47.45
N THR A 587 -14.94 40.47 47.24
CA THR A 587 -16.10 41.38 47.14
C THR A 587 -16.35 42.19 48.40
N SER A 588 -16.03 41.64 49.58
CA SER A 588 -16.17 42.32 50.87
C SER A 588 -15.15 43.43 51.12
N PHE A 589 -14.16 43.63 50.24
CA PHE A 589 -13.21 44.74 50.33
C PHE A 589 -13.04 45.45 49.00
N ASN A 590 -13.35 46.74 48.96
CA ASN A 590 -13.08 47.60 47.81
C ASN A 590 -12.12 48.73 48.23
N LEU A 591 -10.93 48.74 47.62
CA LEU A 591 -9.87 49.70 47.96
C LEU A 591 -10.33 51.16 47.84
N GLU A 592 -11.04 51.49 46.77
CA GLU A 592 -11.44 52.87 46.49
C GLU A 592 -12.51 53.35 47.46
N ILE A 593 -13.44 52.47 47.85
CA ILE A 593 -14.42 52.76 48.92
C ILE A 593 -13.69 52.97 50.24
N TYR A 594 -12.79 52.06 50.60
CA TYR A 594 -12.04 52.14 51.86
C TYR A 594 -11.20 53.42 51.94
N LYS A 595 -10.50 53.78 50.87
CA LYS A 595 -9.81 55.07 50.74
C LYS A 595 -10.78 56.23 50.90
N SER A 596 -11.95 56.21 50.27
CA SER A 596 -12.90 57.32 50.32
C SER A 596 -13.53 57.51 51.70
N ASN A 597 -13.77 56.43 52.44
CA ASN A 597 -14.45 56.46 53.74
C ASN A 597 -13.53 56.99 54.86
N TYR A 598 -12.21 56.83 54.74
CA TYR A 598 -11.28 57.04 55.85
C TYR A 598 -10.23 58.11 55.57
N ALA A 599 -10.53 59.35 55.97
CA ALA A 599 -9.65 60.51 55.79
C ALA A 599 -8.32 60.38 56.54
N ASP A 600 -8.31 59.72 57.69
CA ASP A 600 -7.12 59.40 58.47
C ASP A 600 -6.15 58.51 57.68
N LEU A 601 -6.66 57.47 57.00
CA LEU A 601 -5.82 56.60 56.16
C LEU A 601 -5.32 57.32 54.92
N ARG A 602 -6.13 58.20 54.31
CA ARG A 602 -5.66 59.05 53.20
C ARG A 602 -4.50 59.95 53.60
N LYS A 603 -4.59 60.54 54.80
CA LYS A 603 -3.52 61.36 55.35
C LYS A 603 -2.27 60.54 55.66
N ALA A 604 -2.41 59.31 56.15
CA ALA A 604 -1.30 58.45 56.54
C ALA A 604 -0.58 57.78 55.34
N PHE A 605 -1.33 57.27 54.37
CA PHE A 605 -0.80 56.38 53.33
C PHE A 605 -0.74 57.02 51.94
N GLY A 606 -1.46 58.12 51.70
CA GLY A 606 -1.53 58.79 50.41
C GLY A 606 -1.92 57.82 49.28
N ASN A 607 -1.07 57.71 48.26
CA ASN A 607 -1.28 56.84 47.09
C ASN A 607 -0.73 55.41 47.25
N ASN A 608 -0.21 55.04 48.43
CA ASN A 608 0.32 53.69 48.63
C ASN A 608 -0.81 52.68 48.87
N ASN A 609 -1.35 52.13 47.78
CA ASN A 609 -2.45 51.16 47.81
C ASN A 609 -2.19 50.01 48.78
N LYS A 610 -0.97 49.47 48.79
CA LYS A 610 -0.59 48.30 49.60
C LYS A 610 -0.83 48.54 51.10
N GLU A 611 -0.53 49.73 51.61
CA GLU A 611 -0.71 50.05 53.04
C GLU A 611 -2.18 50.04 53.47
N TYR A 612 -3.13 50.40 52.58
CA TYR A 612 -4.56 50.30 52.91
C TYR A 612 -5.00 48.84 53.10
N TYR A 613 -4.52 47.92 52.26
CA TYR A 613 -4.78 46.50 52.42
C TYR A 613 -4.14 45.97 53.72
N ILE A 614 -2.88 46.30 53.98
CA ILE A 614 -2.17 45.88 55.20
C ILE A 614 -2.85 46.43 56.46
N HIS A 615 -3.28 47.69 56.44
CA HIS A 615 -4.06 48.29 57.51
C HIS A 615 -5.37 47.53 57.74
N TYR A 616 -6.11 47.19 56.68
CA TYR A 616 -7.36 46.46 56.82
C TYR A 616 -7.17 45.10 57.51
N ILE A 617 -6.12 44.35 57.13
CA ILE A 617 -5.76 43.09 57.79
C ILE A 617 -5.42 43.29 59.27
N ASN A 618 -4.54 44.25 59.58
CA ASN A 618 -4.00 44.39 60.93
C ASN A 618 -4.98 45.05 61.92
N TYR A 619 -5.78 46.01 61.44
CA TYR A 619 -6.60 46.88 62.29
C TYR A 619 -8.03 47.03 61.78
N GLY A 620 -8.22 47.25 60.47
CA GLY A 620 -9.51 47.68 59.92
C GLY A 620 -10.68 46.73 60.22
N VAL A 621 -10.44 45.43 60.24
CA VAL A 621 -11.46 44.43 60.64
C VAL A 621 -11.85 44.59 62.11
N ASN A 622 -10.87 44.72 63.02
CA ASN A 622 -11.10 44.89 64.46
C ASN A 622 -11.75 46.23 64.80
N GLU A 623 -11.40 47.27 64.04
CA GLU A 623 -12.00 48.61 64.12
C GLU A 623 -13.40 48.68 63.47
N LYS A 624 -13.89 47.59 62.89
CA LYS A 624 -15.18 47.51 62.18
C LYS A 624 -15.31 48.53 61.04
N ARG A 625 -14.21 48.81 60.34
CA ARG A 625 -14.21 49.76 59.22
C ARG A 625 -14.95 49.18 58.00
N ASN A 626 -15.87 49.97 57.44
CA ASN A 626 -16.63 49.67 56.23
C ASN A 626 -15.77 49.86 54.97
N ALA A 627 -15.46 48.76 54.30
CA ALA A 627 -14.72 48.73 53.04
C ALA A 627 -15.59 48.35 51.83
N GLN A 628 -16.92 48.27 52.00
CA GLN A 628 -17.83 47.71 50.99
C GLN A 628 -18.85 48.72 50.46
N SER A 629 -19.28 49.69 51.27
CA SER A 629 -20.18 50.76 50.86
C SER A 629 -19.67 52.13 51.31
N LYS A 630 -20.00 53.18 50.55
CA LYS A 630 -19.70 54.56 50.94
C LYS A 630 -20.55 54.95 52.15
N ILE A 631 -19.94 55.67 53.09
CA ILE A 631 -20.59 56.18 54.32
C ILE A 631 -20.59 57.70 54.37
#